data_AF-A0A4U7AZE8-F1
#
_entry.id   AF-A0A4U7AZE8-F1
#
_cell.length_a   1.000
_cell.length_b   1.000
_cell.length_c   1.000
_cell.angle_alpha   90.00
_cell.angle_beta   90.00
_cell.angle_gamma   90.00
#
_symmetry.space_group_name_H-M   'P 1'
#
loop_
_entity.id
_entity.type
_entity.pdbx_description
1 polymer ?
#
loop_
_entity_poly.entity_id
_entity_poly.type
_entity_poly.pdbx_seq_one_letter_code
_entity_poly.pdbx_strand_id
1 'polypeptide(L)'
;METVDEEATSGTSWKVRPGTDVHIEYTPFAHARQFFAVDASGSTYGTIIEREHEFVKRLANGSKDMASTWGSYCNTPESDLDKITWRADMGGTSPSAILKHPGVLSTILGADVWYLLTDGRIYESDVPVLVREASESGAVNVPVVFVITGVKAHRPTSLDVSVGISFFANASDVLVLFKDETTSHIYVLAAKGLFAPLAVNGNGSEPDLSSWDLVKKLDSEQDFVDFCEINNLKIPTAESRPNGPGSLVDLGEQWRMQNAGASADIALLLEPELELKWHDIEALLAEEAFNNLAVACKTRNRIHDLRRLLQSKKVEELNVKLEDIAGAAEIVACLADPAVQGTARAHHQQQLREAHATNRCYYQAALRDVEQSPKTHQMRKQNRLINDALFHLADLERSTYTADILGRSSNRAKRATAIEPGKEMLISSLDLETPIAFRGKCHLCCGDNEVISIVVKQGADSAANTDNFALDFPLAAGRSEFNQELISSQHICFQCALSLGKQSLWREKLAAIIPTLDYTDINKRYIQEQMFFGLTGGLRTGASGVSQLFMTIIDGVLSKKPWAGAHGQDPNDPEVVQRRAMLQWMLDNMLSKTGCRETFNEQGRWVTYPEALRWTAQDFAANGVDSWVVGYPLPGFNQLLKFGLKTGALNEANLHEMRRAKVLHGIASAYLARLFENAQSRDQSWRQPLLAIIYERFNAVGIPVDQRGEGSLVNNPSDFWQRLSAFLTADTELLDLCDPEDRLALMRRAQLLAFWLIYHQSAHTRAKTFFTNLRNNEPLARFVLSASDATIADAVASPVLLSIFCTNNPADHAFYARHSGFAPFVTPFGNSVLRCCFPACGDWFIDPKQLPDVAETWTLRQLDEIRQARAAHLIKAFGTDARFAKEAQTGMPIPAEGTIPPASTHVNLHISIVRVWCRWELEKRKTLADGDSDALAAFAVEVREEVCVGRRGDVYRDGLEDRVRAVLPSFFEVLGVALKREGREDGVEAFVHSFDANKLENKAKWELQGASIREDWVTL
;
A
#
# COMPACT_ATOMS: atom_id res chain seq x y z
N MET A 1 32.21 -30.03 -48.22
CA MET A 1 32.27 -29.53 -49.60
C MET A 1 31.29 -30.33 -50.42
N GLU A 2 30.08 -29.81 -50.54
CA GLU A 2 29.14 -30.09 -51.62
C GLU A 2 28.26 -28.85 -51.66
N THR A 3 28.59 -27.96 -52.61
CA THR A 3 27.84 -26.76 -52.94
C THR A 3 26.61 -27.20 -53.72
N VAL A 4 25.44 -27.13 -53.09
CA VAL A 4 24.16 -27.17 -53.80
C VAL A 4 23.80 -25.73 -54.11
N ASP A 5 23.94 -25.37 -55.39
CA ASP A 5 23.33 -24.19 -55.98
C ASP A 5 21.81 -24.31 -55.82
N GLU A 6 21.22 -23.52 -54.92
CA GLU A 6 19.77 -23.28 -54.91
C GLU A 6 19.46 -22.22 -55.99
N GLU A 7 18.80 -22.68 -57.04
CA GLU A 7 18.20 -21.86 -58.09
C GLU A 7 17.34 -20.73 -57.49
N ALA A 8 17.60 -19.52 -57.97
CA ALA A 8 16.87 -18.32 -57.64
C ALA A 8 15.42 -18.39 -58.18
N THR A 9 14.49 -18.85 -57.35
CA THR A 9 13.09 -18.43 -57.46
C THR A 9 12.99 -16.99 -56.96
N SER A 10 12.66 -16.07 -57.86
CA SER A 10 12.43 -14.64 -57.60
C SER A 10 11.14 -14.38 -56.80
N GLY A 11 11.01 -15.00 -55.62
CA GLY A 11 10.06 -14.59 -54.60
C GLY A 11 10.70 -13.52 -53.72
N THR A 12 10.02 -12.42 -53.48
CA THR A 12 10.43 -11.38 -52.53
C THR A 12 10.64 -12.03 -51.15
N SER A 13 11.91 -12.18 -50.73
CA SER A 13 12.23 -12.77 -49.42
C SER A 13 11.92 -11.78 -48.30
N TRP A 14 11.15 -12.20 -47.30
CA TRP A 14 10.91 -11.42 -46.08
C TRP A 14 12.18 -11.25 -45.22
N LYS A 15 13.20 -12.10 -45.41
CA LYS A 15 14.55 -11.91 -44.87
C LYS A 15 15.37 -11.10 -45.86
N VAL A 16 15.69 -9.85 -45.53
CA VAL A 16 16.43 -8.93 -46.39
C VAL A 16 17.87 -8.81 -45.88
N ARG A 17 18.85 -9.12 -46.73
CA ARG A 17 20.27 -9.04 -46.38
C ARG A 17 20.87 -7.70 -46.81
N PRO A 18 21.81 -7.12 -46.05
CA PRO A 18 22.53 -5.93 -46.49
C PRO A 18 23.35 -6.25 -47.75
N GLY A 19 23.27 -5.37 -48.76
CA GLY A 19 24.06 -5.49 -49.99
C GLY A 19 25.56 -5.31 -49.70
N THR A 20 26.40 -6.14 -50.29
CA THR A 20 27.84 -6.25 -49.97
C THR A 20 28.74 -5.14 -50.53
N ASP A 21 28.20 -4.14 -51.26
CA ASP A 21 29.00 -3.20 -52.08
C ASP A 21 29.01 -1.72 -51.65
N VAL A 22 28.47 -1.35 -50.48
CA VAL A 22 28.47 0.07 -50.02
C VAL A 22 29.52 0.30 -48.94
N HIS A 23 30.54 1.11 -49.26
CA HIS A 23 31.54 1.56 -48.29
C HIS A 23 30.95 2.65 -47.37
N ILE A 24 30.84 2.36 -46.07
CA ILE A 24 30.30 3.29 -45.07
C ILE A 24 31.47 4.03 -44.40
N GLU A 25 31.43 5.36 -44.45
CA GLU A 25 32.39 6.23 -43.75
C GLU A 25 31.87 6.56 -42.35
N TYR A 26 32.77 6.54 -41.36
CA TYR A 26 32.42 6.75 -39.96
C TYR A 26 33.13 7.98 -39.38
N THR A 27 32.43 8.77 -38.59
CA THR A 27 32.95 9.91 -37.82
C THR A 27 32.84 9.64 -36.31
N PRO A 28 33.77 10.13 -35.46
CA PRO A 28 33.59 10.07 -34.01
C PRO A 28 32.32 10.81 -33.55
N PHE A 29 31.63 10.28 -32.54
CA PHE A 29 30.38 10.87 -32.04
C PHE A 29 30.48 12.37 -31.71
N ALA A 30 31.55 12.80 -31.04
CA ALA A 30 31.79 14.20 -30.68
C ALA A 30 31.94 15.17 -31.88
N HIS A 31 32.23 14.65 -33.08
CA HIS A 31 32.40 15.40 -34.32
C HIS A 31 31.29 15.17 -35.35
N ALA A 32 30.25 14.40 -34.99
CA ALA A 32 29.11 14.14 -35.85
C ALA A 32 28.30 15.43 -36.07
N ARG A 33 27.71 15.61 -37.26
CA ARG A 33 26.72 16.67 -37.50
C ARG A 33 25.42 16.33 -36.79
N GLN A 34 24.99 17.21 -35.90
CA GLN A 34 23.85 16.97 -35.02
C GLN A 34 22.64 17.80 -35.45
N PHE A 35 21.47 17.19 -35.42
CA PHE A 35 20.19 17.91 -35.46
C PHE A 35 19.40 17.71 -34.17
N PHE A 36 18.90 18.77 -33.54
CA PHE A 36 18.12 18.71 -32.30
C PHE A 36 16.66 19.11 -32.55
N ALA A 37 15.73 18.17 -32.37
CA ALA A 37 14.30 18.44 -32.31
C ALA A 37 13.87 18.58 -30.85
N VAL A 38 13.56 19.81 -30.41
CA VAL A 38 13.26 20.13 -29.00
C VAL A 38 11.77 20.37 -28.81
N ASP A 39 11.16 19.66 -27.86
CA ASP A 39 9.76 19.82 -27.54
C ASP A 39 9.52 21.19 -26.87
N ALA A 40 8.57 21.92 -27.43
CA ALA A 40 8.11 23.22 -26.95
C ALA A 40 6.59 23.21 -26.81
N SER A 41 5.98 22.03 -26.69
CA SER A 41 4.58 21.85 -26.36
C SER A 41 4.29 22.34 -24.93
N GLY A 42 3.02 22.61 -24.64
CA GLY A 42 2.60 23.14 -23.34
C GLY A 42 2.95 22.25 -22.14
N SER A 43 3.24 20.96 -22.33
CA SER A 43 3.63 20.07 -21.23
C SER A 43 5.09 20.27 -20.77
N THR A 44 5.93 20.87 -21.61
CA THR A 44 7.33 21.23 -21.29
C THR A 44 7.46 22.56 -20.54
N TYR A 45 6.34 23.22 -20.20
CA TYR A 45 6.33 24.55 -19.58
C TYR A 45 7.10 24.56 -18.25
N GLY A 46 7.95 25.57 -18.09
CA GLY A 46 8.75 25.80 -16.89
C GLY A 46 10.18 25.29 -17.04
N THR A 47 10.64 24.52 -16.08
CA THR A 47 12.01 24.02 -15.94
C THR A 47 12.38 22.94 -16.97
N ILE A 48 11.41 22.20 -17.53
CA ILE A 48 11.69 21.14 -18.52
C ILE A 48 12.32 21.72 -19.79
N ILE A 49 11.69 22.71 -20.43
CA ILE A 49 12.23 23.33 -21.64
C ILE A 49 13.57 24.05 -21.38
N GLU A 50 13.78 24.58 -20.18
CA GLU A 50 15.07 25.16 -19.78
C GLU A 50 16.18 24.09 -19.74
N ARG A 51 15.87 22.89 -19.22
CA ARG A 51 16.81 21.76 -19.16
C ARG A 51 17.08 21.15 -20.53
N GLU A 52 16.08 21.09 -21.40
CA GLU A 52 16.27 20.63 -22.78
C GLU A 52 17.15 21.61 -23.58
N HIS A 53 16.91 22.91 -23.44
CA HIS A 53 17.77 23.94 -24.02
C HIS A 53 19.21 23.86 -23.47
N GLU A 54 19.40 23.67 -22.17
CA GLU A 54 20.72 23.48 -21.56
C GLU A 54 21.44 22.24 -22.14
N PHE A 55 20.70 21.15 -22.38
CA PHE A 55 21.26 19.94 -22.99
C PHE A 55 21.77 20.23 -24.41
N VAL A 56 20.96 20.89 -25.24
CA VAL A 56 21.35 21.26 -26.61
C VAL A 56 22.58 22.17 -26.61
N LYS A 57 22.60 23.21 -25.76
CA LYS A 57 23.74 24.15 -25.70
C LYS A 57 25.05 23.50 -25.29
N ARG A 58 25.00 22.46 -24.45
CA ARG A 58 26.20 21.76 -23.98
C ARG A 58 26.71 20.70 -24.95
N LEU A 59 25.84 20.11 -25.78
CA LEU A 59 26.23 19.11 -26.79
C LEU A 59 26.60 19.72 -28.14
N ALA A 60 26.09 20.91 -28.46
CA ALA A 60 26.40 21.58 -29.71
C ALA A 60 27.89 21.99 -29.73
N ASN A 61 28.64 21.45 -30.71
CA ASN A 61 30.10 21.56 -30.76
C ASN A 61 30.61 22.38 -31.96
N GLY A 62 29.74 23.04 -32.74
CA GLY A 62 30.17 23.94 -33.81
C GLY A 62 29.09 24.47 -34.74
N SER A 63 29.51 25.13 -35.82
CA SER A 63 28.65 25.89 -36.76
C SER A 63 27.82 25.04 -37.74
N LYS A 64 27.82 23.72 -37.59
CA LYS A 64 27.09 22.78 -38.47
C LYS A 64 25.89 22.13 -37.77
N ASP A 65 25.78 22.30 -36.45
CA ASP A 65 24.66 21.77 -35.68
C ASP A 65 23.43 22.66 -35.91
N MET A 66 22.26 22.03 -35.98
CA MET A 66 21.00 22.73 -36.20
C MET A 66 19.97 22.28 -35.18
N ALA A 67 19.07 23.18 -34.79
CA ALA A 67 17.97 22.83 -33.89
C ALA A 67 16.64 23.42 -34.37
N SER A 68 15.54 22.77 -34.00
CA SER A 68 14.18 23.29 -34.19
C SER A 68 13.30 22.94 -33.00
N THR A 69 12.38 23.84 -32.67
CA THR A 69 11.34 23.59 -31.67
C THR A 69 10.08 23.01 -32.31
N TRP A 70 9.40 22.11 -31.61
CA TRP A 70 8.19 21.45 -32.10
C TRP A 70 7.09 21.33 -31.04
N GLY A 71 5.85 21.19 -31.49
CA GLY A 71 4.65 20.97 -30.69
C GLY A 71 3.52 20.49 -31.59
N SER A 72 2.45 21.26 -31.75
CA SER A 72 1.41 21.01 -32.77
C SER A 72 1.89 21.31 -34.20
N TYR A 73 2.92 22.14 -34.30
CA TYR A 73 3.65 22.47 -35.54
C TYR A 73 5.16 22.44 -35.23
N CYS A 74 6.01 22.55 -36.24
CA CYS A 74 7.46 22.55 -36.08
C CYS A 74 8.05 23.77 -36.80
N ASN A 75 9.01 24.43 -36.16
CA ASN A 75 9.67 25.60 -36.73
C ASN A 75 10.73 25.21 -37.76
N THR A 76 11.20 26.18 -38.54
CA THR A 76 12.33 25.99 -39.45
C THR A 76 13.61 25.73 -38.65
N PRO A 77 14.49 24.80 -39.06
CA PRO A 77 15.78 24.58 -38.40
C PRO A 77 16.67 25.83 -38.42
N GLU A 78 17.29 26.12 -37.28
CA GLU A 78 18.23 27.23 -37.10
C GLU A 78 19.62 26.71 -36.72
N SER A 79 20.65 27.28 -37.33
CA SER A 79 22.06 26.99 -37.00
C SER A 79 22.64 27.94 -35.93
N ASP A 80 21.97 29.08 -35.71
CA ASP A 80 22.31 30.01 -34.64
C ASP A 80 21.37 29.77 -33.45
N LEU A 81 21.81 28.93 -32.51
CA LEU A 81 21.00 28.47 -31.37
C LEU A 81 20.53 29.61 -30.45
N ASP A 82 21.20 30.76 -30.48
CA ASP A 82 20.79 31.94 -29.71
C ASP A 82 19.62 32.71 -30.34
N LYS A 83 19.31 32.45 -31.62
CA LYS A 83 18.10 32.99 -32.29
C LYS A 83 16.84 32.19 -31.99
N ILE A 84 16.97 30.97 -31.48
CA ILE A 84 15.84 30.10 -31.17
C ILE A 84 15.13 30.64 -29.92
N THR A 85 13.80 30.78 -30.00
CA THR A 85 12.98 31.13 -28.84
C THR A 85 12.65 29.87 -28.06
N TRP A 86 13.34 29.68 -26.94
CA TRP A 86 13.16 28.54 -26.03
C TRP A 86 11.98 28.77 -25.09
N ARG A 87 10.75 28.63 -25.60
CA ARG A 87 9.50 28.79 -24.84
C ARG A 87 8.51 27.70 -25.20
N ALA A 88 7.74 27.24 -24.21
CA ALA A 88 6.70 26.23 -24.36
C ALA A 88 5.42 26.85 -24.95
N ASP A 89 5.49 27.35 -26.19
CA ASP A 89 4.42 28.10 -26.86
C ASP A 89 3.88 27.42 -28.14
N MET A 90 4.27 26.18 -28.41
CA MET A 90 3.96 25.46 -29.66
C MET A 90 2.67 24.62 -29.61
N GLY A 91 1.83 24.78 -28.57
CA GLY A 91 0.55 24.09 -28.45
C GLY A 91 0.64 22.67 -27.89
N GLY A 92 -0.10 21.72 -28.47
CA GLY A 92 -0.09 20.30 -28.05
C GLY A 92 1.17 19.54 -28.48
N THR A 93 1.24 18.25 -28.19
CA THR A 93 2.42 17.40 -28.47
C THR A 93 2.16 16.52 -29.68
N SER A 94 2.72 16.87 -30.84
CA SER A 94 2.52 16.14 -32.10
C SER A 94 3.85 15.92 -32.83
N PRO A 95 4.66 14.92 -32.44
CA PRO A 95 6.00 14.69 -32.99
C PRO A 95 5.99 14.38 -34.50
N SER A 96 4.87 13.92 -35.05
CA SER A 96 4.72 13.78 -36.51
C SER A 96 4.89 15.10 -37.28
N ALA A 97 4.71 16.26 -36.63
CA ALA A 97 4.94 17.58 -37.22
C ALA A 97 6.41 17.79 -37.62
N ILE A 98 7.36 17.16 -36.91
CA ILE A 98 8.80 17.20 -37.22
C ILE A 98 9.03 16.63 -38.62
N LEU A 99 8.47 15.45 -38.88
CA LEU A 99 8.68 14.69 -40.12
C LEU A 99 7.86 15.25 -41.29
N LYS A 100 6.74 15.91 -41.00
CA LYS A 100 5.91 16.60 -42.01
C LYS A 100 6.48 17.93 -42.47
N HIS A 101 7.41 18.53 -41.72
CA HIS A 101 8.02 19.81 -42.08
C HIS A 101 9.21 19.57 -43.04
N PRO A 102 9.12 19.98 -44.32
CA PRO A 102 10.11 19.57 -45.34
C PRO A 102 11.55 20.01 -45.01
N GLY A 103 11.73 21.22 -44.47
CA GLY A 103 13.05 21.73 -44.09
C GLY A 103 13.65 21.02 -42.88
N VAL A 104 12.82 20.50 -41.98
CA VAL A 104 13.28 19.74 -40.81
C VAL A 104 13.67 18.34 -41.25
N LEU A 105 12.81 17.68 -42.05
CA LEU A 105 13.09 16.37 -42.61
C LEU A 105 14.38 16.36 -43.44
N SER A 106 14.60 17.35 -44.31
CA SER A 106 15.85 17.43 -45.08
C SER A 106 17.08 17.58 -44.18
N THR A 107 16.93 18.27 -43.04
CA THR A 107 17.99 18.44 -42.05
C THR A 107 18.26 17.15 -41.27
N ILE A 108 17.21 16.41 -40.87
CA ILE A 108 17.34 15.08 -40.25
C ILE A 108 18.06 14.11 -41.20
N LEU A 109 17.66 14.06 -42.46
CA LEU A 109 18.28 13.16 -43.44
C LEU A 109 19.74 13.51 -43.71
N GLY A 110 20.09 14.81 -43.66
CA GLY A 110 21.45 15.33 -43.81
C GLY A 110 22.30 15.30 -42.53
N ALA A 111 21.74 14.89 -41.39
CA ALA A 111 22.45 14.74 -40.12
C ALA A 111 23.08 13.35 -40.00
N ASP A 112 24.21 13.30 -39.29
CA ASP A 112 24.88 12.04 -38.96
C ASP A 112 24.15 11.36 -37.78
N VAL A 113 23.69 12.17 -36.82
CA VAL A 113 22.83 11.76 -35.69
C VAL A 113 21.80 12.86 -35.41
N TRP A 114 20.59 12.49 -34.99
CA TRP A 114 19.60 13.46 -34.55
C TRP A 114 19.04 13.14 -33.16
N TYR A 115 18.63 14.20 -32.47
CA TYR A 115 18.11 14.14 -31.12
C TYR A 115 16.64 14.50 -31.10
N LEU A 116 15.87 13.76 -30.31
CA LEU A 116 14.48 14.05 -30.05
C LEU A 116 14.32 14.25 -28.54
N LEU A 117 14.18 15.51 -28.12
CA LEU A 117 14.01 15.91 -26.73
C LEU A 117 12.52 16.13 -26.45
N THR A 118 12.02 15.60 -25.34
CA THR A 118 10.61 15.72 -24.90
C THR A 118 10.46 15.32 -23.43
N ASP A 119 9.30 15.57 -22.84
CA ASP A 119 8.89 15.03 -21.54
C ASP A 119 8.37 13.58 -21.60
N GLY A 120 8.28 13.02 -22.81
CA GLY A 120 8.00 11.61 -23.06
C GLY A 120 6.56 11.26 -23.42
N ARG A 121 5.64 12.24 -23.57
CA ARG A 121 4.19 11.97 -23.65
C ARG A 121 3.57 12.25 -25.02
N ILE A 122 2.98 11.22 -25.64
CA ILE A 122 2.00 11.37 -26.73
C ILE A 122 0.81 10.42 -26.54
N TYR A 123 -0.32 10.74 -27.16
CA TYR A 123 -1.48 9.85 -27.14
C TYR A 123 -1.16 8.53 -27.86
N GLU A 124 -1.68 7.42 -27.35
CA GLU A 124 -1.44 6.08 -27.91
C GLU A 124 -1.85 5.98 -29.39
N SER A 125 -2.86 6.76 -29.81
CA SER A 125 -3.31 6.85 -31.21
C SER A 125 -2.30 7.54 -32.14
N ASP A 126 -1.40 8.35 -31.60
CA ASP A 126 -0.42 9.12 -32.38
C ASP A 126 0.89 8.34 -32.61
N VAL A 127 1.15 7.30 -31.80
CA VAL A 127 2.31 6.40 -31.95
C VAL A 127 2.35 5.74 -33.33
N PRO A 128 1.27 5.08 -33.84
CA PRO A 128 1.31 4.48 -35.18
C PRO A 128 1.45 5.51 -36.30
N VAL A 129 0.92 6.73 -36.10
CA VAL A 129 1.06 7.83 -37.06
C VAL A 129 2.52 8.24 -37.15
N LEU A 130 3.19 8.46 -36.01
CA LEU A 130 4.61 8.81 -35.97
C LEU A 130 5.49 7.74 -36.64
N VAL A 131 5.25 6.46 -36.35
CA VAL A 131 6.00 5.33 -36.93
C VAL A 131 5.84 5.28 -38.44
N ARG A 132 4.61 5.47 -38.95
CA ARG A 132 4.34 5.48 -40.39
C ARG A 132 5.12 6.60 -41.07
N GLU A 133 5.02 7.83 -40.58
CA GLU A 133 5.71 8.98 -41.16
C GLU A 133 7.24 8.81 -41.07
N ALA A 134 7.78 8.24 -39.97
CA ALA A 134 9.21 7.98 -39.80
C ALA A 134 9.73 6.91 -40.78
N SER A 135 8.93 5.89 -41.04
CA SER A 135 9.27 4.81 -41.97
C SER A 135 9.20 5.27 -43.42
N GLU A 136 8.15 6.02 -43.79
CA GLU A 136 7.95 6.55 -45.15
C GLU A 136 8.96 7.63 -45.52
N SER A 137 9.35 8.47 -44.56
CA SER A 137 10.34 9.53 -44.77
C SER A 137 11.79 9.05 -44.71
N GLY A 138 12.03 7.81 -44.27
CA GLY A 138 13.37 7.26 -44.07
C GLY A 138 14.08 7.76 -42.80
N ALA A 139 13.40 8.50 -41.92
CA ALA A 139 13.97 9.00 -40.67
C ALA A 139 14.42 7.87 -39.72
N VAL A 140 13.79 6.69 -39.78
CA VAL A 140 14.20 5.49 -39.02
C VAL A 140 15.59 4.95 -39.41
N ASN A 141 16.11 5.37 -40.57
CA ASN A 141 17.45 5.00 -41.01
C ASN A 141 18.53 5.94 -40.44
N VAL A 142 18.16 7.06 -39.81
CA VAL A 142 19.11 8.00 -39.18
C VAL A 142 19.32 7.60 -37.72
N PRO A 143 20.57 7.45 -37.24
CA PRO A 143 20.85 7.23 -35.83
C PRO A 143 20.17 8.28 -34.95
N VAL A 144 19.43 7.84 -33.93
CA VAL A 144 18.60 8.73 -33.11
C VAL A 144 18.90 8.61 -31.61
N VAL A 145 19.00 9.75 -30.94
CA VAL A 145 19.13 9.85 -29.49
C VAL A 145 17.87 10.48 -28.92
N PHE A 146 17.09 9.68 -28.20
CA PHE A 146 15.87 10.11 -27.54
C PHE A 146 16.19 10.56 -26.11
N VAL A 147 15.83 11.80 -25.75
CA VAL A 147 16.12 12.38 -24.44
C VAL A 147 14.82 12.75 -23.75
N ILE A 148 14.51 12.03 -22.68
CA ILE A 148 13.33 12.26 -21.85
C ILE A 148 13.71 13.18 -20.71
N THR A 149 13.11 14.35 -20.62
CA THR A 149 13.37 15.32 -19.55
C THR A 149 12.21 15.39 -18.58
N GLY A 150 12.46 15.19 -17.28
CA GLY A 150 11.40 15.33 -16.29
C GLY A 150 11.84 14.98 -14.87
N VAL A 151 10.86 14.91 -13.97
CA VAL A 151 11.11 14.57 -12.56
C VAL A 151 11.29 13.06 -12.40
N LYS A 152 12.37 12.68 -11.71
CA LYS A 152 12.67 11.27 -11.39
C LYS A 152 11.50 10.58 -10.66
N ALA A 153 10.86 9.63 -11.33
CA ALA A 153 9.82 8.80 -10.75
C ALA A 153 10.39 7.78 -9.72
N HIS A 154 9.54 7.05 -9.00
CA HIS A 154 10.02 6.08 -8.00
C HIS A 154 10.87 4.96 -8.61
N ARG A 155 10.61 4.58 -9.87
CA ARG A 155 11.39 3.60 -10.64
C ARG A 155 11.53 4.02 -12.10
N PRO A 156 12.62 3.65 -12.80
CA PRO A 156 12.76 3.88 -14.23
C PRO A 156 11.60 3.32 -15.06
N THR A 157 11.05 2.14 -14.71
CA THR A 157 9.91 1.51 -15.41
C THR A 157 8.65 2.37 -15.49
N SER A 158 8.49 3.36 -14.62
CA SER A 158 7.29 4.22 -14.57
C SER A 158 7.38 5.47 -15.45
N LEU A 159 8.48 5.65 -16.18
CA LEU A 159 8.62 6.75 -17.13
C LEU A 159 7.77 6.48 -18.37
N ASP A 160 7.17 7.52 -18.91
CA ASP A 160 6.51 7.46 -20.22
C ASP A 160 7.59 7.55 -21.30
N VAL A 161 7.58 6.60 -22.24
CA VAL A 161 8.53 6.55 -23.36
C VAL A 161 7.79 6.51 -24.70
N SER A 162 6.51 6.88 -24.72
CA SER A 162 5.59 6.72 -25.86
C SER A 162 6.10 7.38 -27.15
N VAL A 163 6.79 8.50 -27.06
CA VAL A 163 7.44 9.14 -28.22
C VAL A 163 8.64 8.31 -28.70
N GLY A 164 9.51 7.88 -27.78
CA GLY A 164 10.77 7.19 -28.07
C GLY A 164 10.63 5.74 -28.50
N ILE A 165 9.62 5.02 -28.00
CA ILE A 165 9.37 3.60 -28.33
C ILE A 165 9.12 3.39 -29.82
N SER A 166 8.53 4.40 -30.48
CA SER A 166 8.29 4.41 -31.93
C SER A 166 9.58 4.23 -32.70
N PHE A 167 10.63 4.94 -32.30
CA PHE A 167 11.95 4.84 -32.93
C PHE A 167 12.74 3.64 -32.41
N PHE A 168 12.74 3.38 -31.10
CA PHE A 168 13.45 2.25 -30.50
C PHE A 168 13.05 0.90 -31.12
N ALA A 169 11.76 0.72 -31.43
CA ALA A 169 11.25 -0.49 -32.04
C ALA A 169 11.54 -0.63 -33.54
N ASN A 170 11.67 0.49 -34.26
CA ASN A 170 11.66 0.50 -35.73
C ASN A 170 12.99 0.93 -36.36
N ALA A 171 13.84 1.66 -35.64
CA ALA A 171 15.17 2.06 -36.10
C ALA A 171 16.23 1.04 -35.67
N SER A 172 17.34 1.01 -36.42
CA SER A 172 18.45 0.10 -36.13
C SER A 172 19.38 0.64 -35.03
N ASP A 173 19.54 1.96 -34.98
CA ASP A 173 20.49 2.65 -34.12
C ASP A 173 19.77 3.68 -33.23
N VAL A 174 19.52 3.32 -31.96
CA VAL A 174 18.77 4.16 -31.02
C VAL A 174 19.42 4.20 -29.64
N LEU A 175 19.47 5.38 -29.04
CA LEU A 175 19.84 5.58 -27.64
C LEU A 175 18.69 6.27 -26.91
N VAL A 176 18.32 5.78 -25.73
CA VAL A 176 17.29 6.35 -24.87
C VAL A 176 17.93 6.86 -23.58
N LEU A 177 17.85 8.16 -23.36
CA LEU A 177 18.37 8.87 -22.20
C LEU A 177 17.23 9.46 -21.38
N PHE A 178 17.42 9.52 -20.07
CA PHE A 178 16.59 10.30 -19.16
C PHE A 178 17.41 11.37 -18.47
N LYS A 179 16.99 12.63 -18.58
CA LYS A 179 17.58 13.78 -17.90
C LYS A 179 16.70 14.19 -16.73
N ASP A 180 17.20 14.02 -15.52
CA ASP A 180 16.49 14.41 -14.31
C ASP A 180 16.47 15.94 -14.16
N GLU A 181 15.29 16.52 -14.15
CA GLU A 181 15.07 17.95 -14.01
C GLU A 181 15.65 18.52 -12.71
N THR A 182 15.57 17.73 -11.62
CA THR A 182 15.94 18.18 -10.26
C THR A 182 17.45 18.19 -10.06
N THR A 183 18.13 17.14 -10.54
CA THR A 183 19.57 16.94 -10.30
C THR A 183 20.44 17.21 -11.52
N SER A 184 19.85 17.35 -12.71
CA SER A 184 20.53 17.47 -14.00
C SER A 184 21.38 16.25 -14.41
N HIS A 185 21.30 15.14 -13.67
CA HIS A 185 21.96 13.89 -14.05
C HIS A 185 21.29 13.25 -15.27
N ILE A 186 22.08 12.54 -16.07
CA ILE A 186 21.64 11.78 -17.25
C ILE A 186 21.72 10.28 -16.94
N TYR A 187 20.70 9.53 -17.33
CA TYR A 187 20.61 8.09 -17.16
C TYR A 187 20.43 7.40 -18.51
N VAL A 188 21.22 6.37 -18.79
CA VAL A 188 21.11 5.58 -20.03
C VAL A 188 20.06 4.48 -19.84
N LEU A 189 18.84 4.69 -20.33
CA LEU A 189 17.72 3.76 -20.12
C LEU A 189 17.75 2.57 -21.07
N ALA A 190 18.14 2.76 -22.33
CA ALA A 190 18.24 1.70 -23.33
C ALA A 190 19.15 2.12 -24.48
N ALA A 191 19.81 1.16 -25.13
CA ALA A 191 20.66 1.41 -26.31
C ALA A 191 20.62 0.22 -27.28
N LYS A 192 20.57 0.50 -28.58
CA LYS A 192 20.50 -0.48 -29.68
C LYS A 192 21.45 -0.09 -30.81
N GLY A 193 21.88 -1.08 -31.59
CA GLY A 193 22.71 -0.89 -32.78
C GLY A 193 24.10 -0.38 -32.40
N LEU A 194 24.55 0.67 -33.07
CA LEU A 194 25.85 1.30 -32.79
C LEU A 194 25.97 1.82 -31.35
N PHE A 195 24.85 2.13 -30.69
CA PHE A 195 24.85 2.64 -29.31
C PHE A 195 24.91 1.53 -28.26
N ALA A 196 24.77 0.25 -28.65
CA ALA A 196 24.75 -0.89 -27.74
C ALA A 196 25.92 -0.92 -26.70
N PRO A 197 27.16 -0.51 -27.03
CA PRO A 197 28.25 -0.43 -26.04
C PRO A 197 27.98 0.48 -24.85
N LEU A 198 27.03 1.42 -24.96
CA LEU A 198 26.66 2.34 -23.88
C LEU A 198 25.70 1.72 -22.86
N ALA A 199 25.12 0.56 -23.13
CA ALA A 199 24.28 -0.16 -22.17
C ALA A 199 25.12 -0.71 -21.01
N VAL A 200 24.55 -0.71 -19.79
CA VAL A 200 25.25 -0.96 -18.50
C VAL A 200 25.98 -2.32 -18.42
N ASN A 201 25.67 -3.25 -19.31
CA ASN A 201 26.29 -4.57 -19.39
C ASN A 201 26.77 -4.79 -20.83
N GLY A 202 28.08 -4.66 -21.09
CA GLY A 202 28.69 -4.77 -22.42
C GLY A 202 28.61 -6.13 -23.14
N ASN A 203 27.52 -6.88 -22.97
CA ASN A 203 27.24 -8.20 -23.57
C ASN A 203 25.75 -8.36 -23.97
N GLY A 204 25.10 -7.34 -24.54
CA GLY A 204 23.77 -7.48 -25.16
C GLY A 204 22.60 -7.83 -24.21
N SER A 205 22.80 -7.78 -22.89
CA SER A 205 21.70 -7.97 -21.92
C SER A 205 20.95 -6.65 -21.69
N GLU A 206 19.63 -6.66 -21.93
CA GLU A 206 18.73 -5.52 -21.69
C GLU A 206 18.86 -4.93 -20.27
N PRO A 207 18.69 -3.61 -20.10
CA PRO A 207 18.89 -2.91 -18.84
C PRO A 207 17.83 -3.27 -17.79
N ASP A 208 18.27 -3.52 -16.56
CA ASP A 208 17.37 -3.73 -15.42
C ASP A 208 16.83 -2.38 -14.93
N LEU A 209 15.59 -2.08 -15.34
CA LEU A 209 14.89 -0.84 -15.00
C LEU A 209 14.19 -0.89 -13.63
N SER A 210 14.41 -1.92 -12.81
CA SER A 210 13.74 -2.08 -11.51
C SER A 210 14.16 -1.05 -10.46
N SER A 211 15.36 -0.47 -10.60
CA SER A 211 15.87 0.63 -9.77
C SER A 211 16.74 1.58 -10.59
N TRP A 212 16.75 2.86 -10.21
CA TRP A 212 17.64 3.86 -10.78
C TRP A 212 19.12 3.61 -10.49
N ASP A 213 19.44 2.83 -9.44
CA ASP A 213 20.82 2.51 -9.06
C ASP A 213 21.48 1.50 -10.01
N LEU A 214 20.66 0.75 -10.76
CA LEU A 214 21.11 -0.25 -11.73
C LEU A 214 21.30 0.34 -13.14
N VAL A 215 20.87 1.58 -13.34
CA VAL A 215 20.97 2.30 -14.61
C VAL A 215 22.25 3.14 -14.61
N LYS A 216 22.97 3.18 -15.74
CA LYS A 216 24.18 4.00 -15.87
C LYS A 216 23.83 5.46 -15.69
N LYS A 217 24.32 6.04 -14.58
CA LYS A 217 24.25 7.45 -14.24
C LYS A 217 25.48 8.19 -14.78
N LEU A 218 25.25 9.37 -15.33
CA LEU A 218 26.22 10.33 -15.82
C LEU A 218 25.89 11.68 -15.17
N ASP A 219 26.90 12.39 -14.67
CA ASP A 219 26.65 13.57 -13.84
C ASP A 219 26.44 14.85 -14.68
N SER A 220 26.85 14.83 -15.95
CA SER A 220 26.73 15.96 -16.87
C SER A 220 26.65 15.54 -18.35
N GLU A 221 26.32 16.49 -19.22
CA GLU A 221 26.44 16.33 -20.68
C GLU A 221 27.88 16.06 -21.14
N GLN A 222 28.87 16.65 -20.46
CA GLN A 222 30.27 16.39 -20.76
C GLN A 222 30.64 14.94 -20.42
N ASP A 223 30.17 14.43 -19.27
CA ASP A 223 30.35 13.03 -18.89
C ASP A 223 29.73 12.08 -19.93
N PHE A 224 28.62 12.48 -20.56
CA PHE A 224 28.01 11.71 -21.64
C PHE A 224 28.89 11.68 -22.89
N VAL A 225 29.43 12.83 -23.32
CA VAL A 225 30.36 12.90 -24.45
C VAL A 225 31.62 12.08 -24.17
N ASP A 226 32.22 12.26 -23.00
CA ASP A 226 33.39 11.51 -22.54
C ASP A 226 33.10 10.00 -22.52
N PHE A 227 31.89 9.61 -22.07
CA PHE A 227 31.46 8.21 -22.07
C PHE A 227 31.33 7.63 -23.48
N CYS A 228 30.83 8.41 -24.45
CA CYS A 228 30.81 8.01 -25.86
C CYS A 228 32.22 7.87 -26.45
N GLU A 229 33.15 8.76 -26.10
CA GLU A 229 34.55 8.70 -26.54
C GLU A 229 35.30 7.51 -25.93
N ILE A 230 35.12 7.23 -24.64
CA ILE A 230 35.69 6.07 -23.94
C ILE A 230 35.26 4.76 -24.62
N ASN A 231 34.00 4.68 -25.07
CA ASN A 231 33.48 3.53 -25.79
C ASN A 231 33.80 3.54 -27.29
N ASN A 232 34.61 4.50 -27.77
CA ASN A 232 35.03 4.68 -29.17
C ASN A 232 33.84 4.67 -30.14
N LEU A 233 32.77 5.37 -29.76
CA LEU A 233 31.53 5.40 -30.53
C LEU A 233 31.72 6.12 -31.87
N LYS A 234 31.35 5.44 -32.95
CA LYS A 234 31.48 5.90 -34.33
C LYS A 234 30.12 5.92 -35.02
N ILE A 235 29.80 7.04 -35.67
CA ILE A 235 28.53 7.30 -36.34
C ILE A 235 28.75 7.30 -37.86
N PRO A 236 27.90 6.64 -38.67
CA PRO A 236 27.98 6.72 -40.11
C PRO A 236 27.68 8.14 -40.60
N THR A 237 28.45 8.63 -41.57
CA THR A 237 28.19 9.95 -42.17
C THR A 237 26.93 9.92 -43.02
N ALA A 238 26.17 11.01 -43.04
CA ALA A 238 24.92 11.11 -43.80
C ALA A 238 25.09 10.77 -45.29
N GLU A 239 26.26 11.07 -45.89
CA GLU A 239 26.57 10.80 -47.29
C GLU A 239 26.83 9.32 -47.60
N SER A 240 27.29 8.54 -46.62
CA SER A 240 27.70 7.15 -46.80
C SER A 240 26.73 6.12 -46.21
N ARG A 241 25.71 6.58 -45.49
CA ARG A 241 24.69 5.75 -44.83
C ARG A 241 23.78 5.04 -45.87
N PRO A 242 23.51 3.73 -45.72
CA PRO A 242 22.64 3.01 -46.64
C PRO A 242 21.18 3.47 -46.51
N ASN A 243 20.55 3.78 -47.64
CA ASN A 243 19.11 4.05 -47.72
C ASN A 243 18.34 2.72 -47.75
N GLY A 244 17.92 2.24 -46.59
CA GLY A 244 17.08 1.04 -46.45
C GLY A 244 15.58 1.33 -46.62
N PRO A 245 14.78 0.37 -47.11
CA PRO A 245 13.32 0.49 -47.07
C PRO A 245 12.82 0.51 -45.61
N GLY A 246 11.94 1.46 -45.29
CA GLY A 246 11.43 1.67 -43.91
C GLY A 246 10.58 0.54 -43.33
N SER A 247 10.28 -0.52 -44.09
CA SER A 247 9.56 -1.71 -43.62
C SER A 247 10.43 -2.67 -42.80
N LEU A 248 11.76 -2.55 -42.90
CA LEU A 248 12.72 -3.45 -42.26
C LEU A 248 12.80 -3.21 -40.76
N VAL A 249 12.90 -4.31 -39.99
CA VAL A 249 13.15 -4.29 -38.55
C VAL A 249 14.31 -5.20 -38.23
N ASP A 250 15.25 -4.68 -37.45
CA ASP A 250 16.31 -5.49 -36.83
C ASP A 250 15.73 -6.22 -35.61
N LEU A 251 15.74 -7.56 -35.68
CA LEU A 251 15.26 -8.46 -34.64
C LEU A 251 16.32 -8.76 -33.57
N GLY A 252 17.51 -8.17 -33.65
CA GLY A 252 18.52 -8.24 -32.59
C GLY A 252 19.81 -8.97 -32.99
N GLU A 253 20.76 -9.04 -32.07
CA GLU A 253 22.09 -9.60 -32.32
C GLU A 253 22.05 -11.11 -32.53
N GLN A 254 21.28 -11.85 -31.70
CA GLN A 254 21.14 -13.29 -31.84
C GLN A 254 20.54 -13.66 -33.20
N TRP A 255 19.56 -12.89 -33.65
CA TRP A 255 18.95 -13.05 -34.97
C TRP A 255 19.96 -12.83 -36.10
N ARG A 256 20.75 -11.75 -36.03
CA ARG A 256 21.78 -11.43 -37.03
C ARG A 256 22.84 -12.52 -37.13
N MET A 257 23.29 -13.08 -36.01
CA MET A 257 24.24 -14.19 -35.99
C MET A 257 23.66 -15.45 -36.67
N GLN A 258 22.39 -15.75 -36.43
CA GLN A 258 21.73 -16.95 -36.96
C GLN A 258 21.25 -16.81 -38.41
N ASN A 259 21.04 -15.58 -38.90
CA ASN A 259 20.46 -15.31 -40.22
C ASN A 259 21.36 -14.47 -41.14
N ALA A 260 22.69 -14.54 -40.95
CA ALA A 260 23.69 -13.86 -41.78
C ALA A 260 23.45 -12.34 -41.92
N GLY A 261 23.09 -11.68 -40.83
CA GLY A 261 22.85 -10.23 -40.78
C GLY A 261 21.55 -9.77 -41.43
N ALA A 262 20.59 -10.66 -41.72
CA ALA A 262 19.32 -10.29 -42.34
C ALA A 262 18.40 -9.52 -41.38
N SER A 263 17.72 -8.48 -41.90
CA SER A 263 16.58 -7.82 -41.25
C SER A 263 15.27 -8.44 -41.71
N ALA A 264 14.22 -8.30 -40.90
CA ALA A 264 12.89 -8.81 -41.24
C ALA A 264 12.01 -7.71 -41.85
N ASP A 265 11.44 -7.96 -43.03
CA ASP A 265 10.35 -7.16 -43.56
C ASP A 265 9.03 -7.61 -42.93
N ILE A 266 8.48 -6.80 -42.02
CA ILE A 266 7.24 -7.11 -41.30
C ILE A 266 6.04 -7.18 -42.25
N ALA A 267 6.03 -6.39 -43.33
CA ALA A 267 4.91 -6.38 -44.26
C ALA A 267 4.81 -7.74 -44.97
N LEU A 268 5.94 -8.27 -45.46
CA LEU A 268 6.02 -9.58 -46.10
C LEU A 268 5.87 -10.74 -45.10
N LEU A 269 6.46 -10.63 -43.90
CA LEU A 269 6.39 -11.69 -42.87
C LEU A 269 4.95 -12.00 -42.42
N LEU A 270 4.10 -10.98 -42.38
CA LEU A 270 2.71 -11.10 -41.89
C LEU A 270 1.70 -11.40 -43.02
N GLU A 271 2.16 -11.68 -44.24
CA GLU A 271 1.27 -12.07 -45.34
C GLU A 271 0.64 -13.45 -45.07
N PRO A 272 -0.68 -13.62 -45.24
CA PRO A 272 -1.37 -14.88 -44.95
C PRO A 272 -0.87 -16.09 -45.75
N GLU A 273 -0.30 -15.84 -46.93
CA GLU A 273 0.14 -16.84 -47.90
C GLU A 273 1.58 -17.31 -47.66
N LEU A 274 2.31 -16.70 -46.71
CA LEU A 274 3.69 -17.03 -46.42
C LEU A 274 3.83 -18.36 -45.66
N GLU A 275 4.47 -19.35 -46.28
CA GLU A 275 4.84 -20.60 -45.62
C GLU A 275 6.17 -20.49 -44.85
N LEU A 276 6.08 -20.39 -43.52
CA LEU A 276 7.25 -20.45 -42.64
C LEU A 276 7.61 -21.91 -42.29
N LYS A 277 8.87 -22.28 -42.48
CA LYS A 277 9.42 -23.57 -42.02
C LYS A 277 9.59 -23.55 -40.49
N TRP A 278 9.60 -24.73 -39.84
CA TRP A 278 9.75 -24.82 -38.37
C TRP A 278 11.03 -24.13 -37.86
N HIS A 279 12.14 -24.25 -38.60
CA HIS A 279 13.39 -23.60 -38.22
C HIS A 279 13.26 -22.07 -38.18
N ASP A 280 12.50 -21.48 -39.11
CA ASP A 280 12.23 -20.03 -39.13
C ASP A 280 11.32 -19.61 -37.97
N ILE A 281 10.32 -20.44 -37.63
CA ILE A 281 9.44 -20.21 -36.48
C ILE A 281 10.25 -20.27 -35.17
N GLU A 282 11.12 -21.27 -35.02
CA GLU A 282 11.97 -21.41 -33.84
C GLU A 282 12.92 -20.22 -33.68
N ALA A 283 13.49 -19.71 -34.77
CA ALA A 283 14.32 -18.51 -34.76
C ALA A 283 13.53 -17.23 -34.45
N LEU A 284 12.32 -17.08 -35.00
CA LEU A 284 11.44 -15.93 -34.73
C LEU A 284 10.89 -15.92 -33.30
N LEU A 285 10.70 -17.10 -32.70
CA LEU A 285 10.23 -17.28 -31.32
C LEU A 285 11.36 -17.30 -30.28
N ALA A 286 12.62 -17.08 -30.70
CA ALA A 286 13.70 -16.81 -29.77
C ALA A 286 13.40 -15.53 -28.99
N GLU A 287 13.76 -15.48 -27.71
CA GLU A 287 13.33 -14.43 -26.77
C GLU A 287 13.59 -13.00 -27.28
N GLU A 288 14.83 -12.70 -27.71
CA GLU A 288 15.22 -11.38 -28.25
C GLU A 288 14.47 -11.05 -29.55
N ALA A 289 14.44 -12.00 -30.49
CA ALA A 289 13.81 -11.82 -31.79
C ALA A 289 12.30 -11.58 -31.68
N PHE A 290 11.63 -12.35 -30.81
CA PHE A 290 10.20 -12.25 -30.61
C PHE A 290 9.81 -10.94 -29.91
N ASN A 291 10.60 -10.50 -28.92
CA ASN A 291 10.36 -9.23 -28.24
C ASN A 291 10.43 -8.05 -29.22
N ASN A 292 11.49 -7.98 -30.02
CA ASN A 292 11.68 -6.95 -31.03
C ASN A 292 10.56 -6.96 -32.08
N LEU A 293 10.19 -8.16 -32.57
CA LEU A 293 9.09 -8.32 -33.52
C LEU A 293 7.75 -7.88 -32.92
N ALA A 294 7.45 -8.29 -31.69
CA ALA A 294 6.18 -8.00 -31.03
C ALA A 294 6.02 -6.49 -30.77
N VAL A 295 7.06 -5.81 -30.30
CA VAL A 295 7.04 -4.35 -30.07
C VAL A 295 6.93 -3.59 -31.40
N ALA A 296 7.63 -4.04 -32.46
CA ALA A 296 7.47 -3.45 -33.79
C ALA A 296 6.05 -3.64 -34.34
N CYS A 297 5.44 -4.82 -34.15
CA CYS A 297 4.05 -5.05 -34.51
C CYS A 297 3.07 -4.21 -33.67
N LYS A 298 3.36 -3.96 -32.39
CA LYS A 298 2.55 -3.07 -31.52
C LYS A 298 2.54 -1.65 -32.05
N THR A 299 3.73 -1.08 -32.23
CA THR A 299 3.91 0.31 -32.65
C THR A 299 3.37 0.55 -34.07
N ARG A 300 3.34 -0.48 -34.93
CA ARG A 300 2.72 -0.44 -36.27
C ARG A 300 1.22 -0.79 -36.29
N ASN A 301 0.60 -1.07 -35.15
CA ASN A 301 -0.80 -1.53 -35.06
C ASN A 301 -1.10 -2.83 -35.86
N ARG A 302 -0.17 -3.79 -35.83
CA ARG A 302 -0.22 -5.08 -36.55
C ARG A 302 -0.22 -6.30 -35.61
N ILE A 303 -0.42 -6.13 -34.29
CA ILE A 303 -0.40 -7.27 -33.33
C ILE A 303 -1.44 -8.34 -33.70
N HIS A 304 -2.62 -7.94 -34.17
CA HIS A 304 -3.66 -8.90 -34.57
C HIS A 304 -3.20 -9.85 -35.69
N ASP A 305 -2.36 -9.36 -36.62
CA ASP A 305 -1.83 -10.17 -37.71
C ASP A 305 -0.76 -11.14 -37.20
N LEU A 306 0.13 -10.69 -36.30
CA LEU A 306 1.11 -11.55 -35.64
C LEU A 306 0.43 -12.64 -34.79
N ARG A 307 -0.64 -12.30 -34.08
CA ARG A 307 -1.47 -13.30 -33.35
C ARG A 307 -2.06 -14.32 -34.30
N ARG A 308 -2.63 -13.88 -35.44
CA ARG A 308 -3.23 -14.77 -36.43
C ARG A 308 -2.18 -15.72 -37.01
N LEU A 309 -0.97 -15.22 -37.29
CA LEU A 309 0.17 -16.03 -37.73
C LEU A 309 0.55 -17.09 -36.69
N LEU A 310 0.68 -16.73 -35.40
CA LEU A 310 1.01 -17.71 -34.36
C LEU A 310 -0.10 -18.75 -34.16
N GLN A 311 -1.36 -18.33 -34.21
CA GLN A 311 -2.52 -19.23 -34.08
C GLN A 311 -2.60 -20.22 -35.25
N SER A 312 -2.29 -19.79 -36.49
CA SER A 312 -2.31 -20.68 -37.65
C SER A 312 -1.21 -21.73 -37.64
N LYS A 313 -0.14 -21.52 -36.86
CA LYS A 313 0.98 -22.46 -36.68
C LYS A 313 0.84 -23.35 -35.44
N LYS A 314 -0.21 -23.17 -34.63
CA LYS A 314 -0.50 -24.02 -33.46
C LYS A 314 -1.01 -25.37 -33.94
N VAL A 315 -0.39 -26.43 -33.46
CA VAL A 315 -0.73 -27.80 -33.86
C VAL A 315 -1.67 -28.41 -32.82
N GLU A 316 -2.70 -29.13 -33.24
CA GLU A 316 -3.59 -29.81 -32.30
C GLU A 316 -2.83 -30.95 -31.58
N GLU A 317 -2.79 -30.93 -30.25
CA GLU A 317 -2.16 -32.01 -29.46
C GLU A 317 -3.06 -33.25 -29.45
N LEU A 318 -2.44 -34.43 -29.55
CA LEU A 318 -3.10 -35.71 -29.29
C LEU A 318 -3.52 -35.78 -27.81
N ASN A 319 -4.78 -35.46 -27.54
CA ASN A 319 -5.35 -35.45 -26.20
C ASN A 319 -5.78 -36.86 -25.81
N VAL A 320 -5.01 -37.54 -24.96
CA VAL A 320 -5.42 -38.82 -24.34
C VAL A 320 -6.41 -38.53 -23.21
N LYS A 321 -7.66 -38.94 -23.39
CA LYS A 321 -8.73 -38.76 -22.40
C LYS A 321 -8.90 -40.03 -21.56
N LEU A 322 -9.29 -39.89 -20.30
CA LEU A 322 -9.82 -41.01 -19.51
C LEU A 322 -11.28 -41.21 -19.94
N GLU A 323 -11.47 -41.88 -21.07
CA GLU A 323 -12.80 -42.14 -21.64
C GLU A 323 -13.51 -43.22 -20.83
N ASP A 324 -14.83 -43.06 -20.67
CA ASP A 324 -15.67 -44.08 -20.06
C ASP A 324 -16.04 -45.17 -21.08
N ILE A 325 -15.04 -45.96 -21.48
CA ILE A 325 -15.21 -47.03 -22.46
C ILE A 325 -16.01 -48.22 -21.92
N ALA A 326 -16.10 -48.36 -20.60
CA ALA A 326 -16.73 -49.49 -19.92
C ALA A 326 -18.07 -49.13 -19.24
N GLY A 327 -18.63 -47.94 -19.49
CA GLY A 327 -19.97 -47.55 -19.03
C GLY A 327 -20.11 -47.30 -17.51
N ALA A 328 -19.04 -46.87 -16.84
CA ALA A 328 -19.03 -46.55 -15.42
C ALA A 328 -20.06 -45.48 -15.03
N ALA A 329 -20.31 -44.48 -15.87
CA ALA A 329 -21.28 -43.41 -15.62
C ALA A 329 -22.73 -43.94 -15.52
N GLU A 330 -23.11 -44.87 -16.39
CA GLU A 330 -24.42 -45.52 -16.35
C GLU A 330 -24.58 -46.36 -15.07
N ILE A 331 -23.53 -47.10 -14.69
CA ILE A 331 -23.53 -47.90 -13.46
C ILE A 331 -23.63 -47.01 -12.22
N VAL A 332 -22.95 -45.86 -12.21
CA VAL A 332 -23.04 -44.85 -11.14
C VAL A 332 -24.45 -44.27 -11.04
N ALA A 333 -25.10 -43.96 -12.16
CA ALA A 333 -26.48 -43.48 -12.19
C ALA A 333 -27.45 -44.51 -11.59
N CYS A 334 -27.27 -45.80 -11.89
CA CYS A 334 -28.03 -46.88 -11.27
C CYS A 334 -27.77 -47.01 -9.75
N LEU A 335 -26.53 -46.83 -9.30
CA LEU A 335 -26.18 -46.89 -7.87
C LEU A 335 -26.68 -45.69 -7.05
N ALA A 336 -27.03 -44.58 -7.72
CA ALA A 336 -27.63 -43.41 -7.11
C ALA A 336 -29.14 -43.56 -6.84
N ASP A 337 -29.80 -44.58 -7.41
CA ASP A 337 -31.21 -44.88 -7.14
C ASP A 337 -31.39 -45.56 -5.76
N PRO A 338 -32.16 -44.97 -4.82
CA PRO A 338 -32.45 -45.56 -3.52
C PRO A 338 -33.15 -46.93 -3.59
N ALA A 339 -33.81 -47.25 -4.71
CA ALA A 339 -34.52 -48.51 -4.92
C ALA A 339 -33.58 -49.71 -5.10
N VAL A 340 -32.31 -49.48 -5.43
CA VAL A 340 -31.31 -50.54 -5.65
C VAL A 340 -30.66 -50.94 -4.32
N GLN A 341 -31.09 -52.06 -3.75
CA GLN A 341 -30.61 -52.58 -2.46
C GLN A 341 -30.06 -54.02 -2.54
N GLY A 342 -29.38 -54.43 -1.47
CA GLY A 342 -28.93 -55.81 -1.28
C GLY A 342 -27.95 -56.30 -2.35
N THR A 343 -28.23 -57.48 -2.91
CA THR A 343 -27.36 -58.17 -3.88
C THR A 343 -27.24 -57.43 -5.21
N ALA A 344 -28.29 -56.73 -5.65
CA ALA A 344 -28.27 -55.92 -6.87
C ALA A 344 -27.30 -54.73 -6.76
N ARG A 345 -27.29 -54.06 -5.59
CA ARG A 345 -26.33 -52.99 -5.31
C ARG A 345 -24.89 -53.51 -5.29
N ALA A 346 -24.65 -54.65 -4.63
CA ALA A 346 -23.33 -55.26 -4.59
C ALA A 346 -22.84 -55.69 -5.99
N HIS A 347 -23.73 -56.17 -6.84
CA HIS A 347 -23.42 -56.53 -8.23
C HIS A 347 -23.01 -55.29 -9.04
N HIS A 348 -23.78 -54.20 -8.99
CA HIS A 348 -23.42 -52.95 -9.67
C HIS A 348 -22.13 -52.33 -9.12
N GLN A 349 -21.84 -52.47 -7.82
CA GLN A 349 -20.57 -52.02 -7.25
C GLN A 349 -19.37 -52.82 -7.78
N GLN A 350 -19.52 -54.13 -7.97
CA GLN A 350 -18.49 -54.96 -8.58
C GLN A 350 -18.29 -54.60 -10.07
N GLN A 351 -19.38 -54.44 -10.83
CA GLN A 351 -19.32 -54.00 -12.22
C GLN A 351 -18.64 -52.62 -12.36
N LEU A 352 -18.92 -51.70 -11.42
CA LEU A 352 -18.28 -50.39 -11.42
C LEU A 352 -16.76 -50.48 -11.19
N ARG A 353 -16.30 -51.38 -10.30
CA ARG A 353 -14.86 -51.60 -10.09
C ARG A 353 -14.17 -52.16 -11.34
N GLU A 354 -14.81 -53.10 -12.02
CA GLU A 354 -14.31 -53.70 -13.28
C GLU A 354 -14.29 -52.67 -14.42
N ALA A 355 -15.32 -51.82 -14.52
CA ALA A 355 -15.38 -50.72 -15.47
C ALA A 355 -14.26 -49.70 -15.23
N HIS A 356 -14.06 -49.28 -13.96
CA HIS A 356 -12.96 -48.40 -13.58
C HIS A 356 -11.58 -49.00 -13.87
N ALA A 357 -11.36 -50.30 -13.61
CA ALA A 357 -10.12 -50.97 -13.94
C ALA A 357 -9.86 -51.00 -15.45
N THR A 358 -10.90 -51.24 -16.25
CA THR A 358 -10.82 -51.26 -17.71
C THR A 358 -10.51 -49.87 -18.28
N ASN A 359 -11.20 -48.84 -17.80
CA ASN A 359 -10.95 -47.44 -18.19
C ASN A 359 -9.50 -47.03 -17.84
N ARG A 360 -8.97 -47.42 -16.67
CA ARG A 360 -7.57 -47.18 -16.28
C ARG A 360 -6.58 -47.85 -17.24
N CYS A 361 -6.77 -49.13 -17.55
CA CYS A 361 -5.88 -49.89 -18.43
C CYS A 361 -5.81 -49.28 -19.84
N TYR A 362 -6.96 -48.89 -20.40
CA TYR A 362 -7.03 -48.24 -21.71
C TYR A 362 -6.30 -46.89 -21.73
N TYR A 363 -6.54 -46.06 -20.71
CA TYR A 363 -5.86 -44.79 -20.56
C TYR A 363 -4.34 -44.93 -20.40
N GLN A 364 -3.88 -45.92 -19.61
CA GLN A 364 -2.44 -46.20 -19.46
C GLN A 364 -1.78 -46.68 -20.76
N ALA A 365 -2.48 -47.46 -21.57
CA ALA A 365 -1.98 -47.88 -22.89
C ALA A 365 -1.84 -46.68 -23.82
N ALA A 366 -2.87 -45.83 -23.89
CA ALA A 366 -2.87 -44.63 -24.71
C ALA A 366 -1.79 -43.60 -24.28
N LEU A 367 -1.50 -43.49 -22.98
CA LEU A 367 -0.39 -42.65 -22.49
C LEU A 367 0.98 -43.14 -22.96
N ARG A 368 1.25 -44.44 -22.84
CA ARG A 368 2.55 -45.03 -23.25
C ARG A 368 2.80 -44.83 -24.75
N ASP A 369 1.77 -45.00 -25.56
CA ASP A 369 1.86 -44.80 -27.01
C ASP A 369 2.16 -43.35 -27.39
N VAL A 370 1.63 -42.39 -26.62
CA VAL A 370 1.89 -40.95 -26.82
C VAL A 370 3.26 -40.52 -26.31
N GLU A 371 3.74 -41.07 -25.19
CA GLU A 371 5.06 -40.75 -24.63
C GLU A 371 6.24 -41.25 -25.48
N GLN A 372 6.06 -42.35 -26.21
CA GLN A 372 7.10 -42.97 -27.04
C GLN A 372 7.19 -42.39 -28.47
N SER A 373 6.29 -41.50 -28.87
CA SER A 373 6.26 -40.91 -30.22
C SER A 373 7.17 -39.67 -30.35
N PRO A 374 8.22 -39.69 -31.20
CA PRO A 374 9.10 -38.54 -31.44
C PRO A 374 8.34 -37.33 -32.02
N LYS A 375 7.31 -37.60 -32.83
CA LYS A 375 6.46 -36.59 -33.47
C LYS A 375 5.66 -35.80 -32.43
N THR A 376 5.21 -36.46 -31.37
CA THR A 376 4.45 -35.81 -30.28
C THR A 376 5.35 -34.92 -29.42
N HIS A 377 6.61 -35.29 -29.18
CA HIS A 377 7.59 -34.43 -28.49
C HIS A 377 7.87 -33.14 -29.26
N GLN A 378 8.01 -33.22 -30.59
CA GLN A 378 8.21 -32.05 -31.44
C GLN A 378 6.98 -31.14 -31.47
N MET A 379 5.77 -31.70 -31.59
CA MET A 379 4.51 -30.94 -31.51
C MET A 379 4.33 -30.22 -30.16
N ARG A 380 4.68 -30.88 -29.05
CA ARG A 380 4.66 -30.28 -27.70
C ARG A 380 5.66 -29.14 -27.56
N LYS A 381 6.89 -29.30 -28.08
CA LYS A 381 7.90 -28.23 -28.08
C LYS A 381 7.40 -27.02 -28.89
N GLN A 382 6.83 -27.27 -30.06
CA GLN A 382 6.25 -26.23 -30.92
C GLN A 382 5.13 -25.47 -30.23
N ASN A 383 4.13 -26.18 -29.70
CA ASN A 383 3.02 -25.55 -29.02
C ASN A 383 3.43 -24.81 -27.75
N ARG A 384 4.45 -25.28 -27.03
CA ARG A 384 5.02 -24.56 -25.88
C ARG A 384 5.52 -23.19 -26.30
N LEU A 385 6.42 -23.14 -27.29
CA LEU A 385 6.98 -21.90 -27.82
C LEU A 385 5.89 -20.95 -28.34
N ILE A 386 4.91 -21.48 -29.08
CA ILE A 386 3.79 -20.68 -29.60
C ILE A 386 2.88 -20.16 -28.48
N ASN A 387 2.58 -20.97 -27.46
CA ASN A 387 1.77 -20.52 -26.32
C ASN A 387 2.50 -19.47 -25.48
N ASP A 388 3.80 -19.63 -25.28
CA ASP A 388 4.64 -18.65 -24.59
C ASP A 388 4.66 -17.32 -25.37
N ALA A 389 4.77 -17.39 -26.69
CA ALA A 389 4.69 -16.23 -27.58
C ALA A 389 3.31 -15.55 -27.60
N LEU A 390 2.22 -16.32 -27.68
CA LEU A 390 0.85 -15.80 -27.61
C LEU A 390 0.54 -15.15 -26.26
N PHE A 391 1.08 -15.71 -25.18
CA PHE A 391 1.01 -15.14 -23.84
C PHE A 391 1.73 -13.80 -23.79
N HIS A 392 2.97 -13.75 -24.31
CA HIS A 392 3.74 -12.51 -24.38
C HIS A 392 3.04 -11.41 -25.23
N LEU A 393 2.36 -11.77 -26.32
CA LEU A 393 1.56 -10.81 -27.10
C LEU A 393 0.35 -10.27 -26.33
N ALA A 394 -0.33 -11.13 -25.56
CA ALA A 394 -1.47 -10.70 -24.75
C ALA A 394 -1.02 -9.74 -23.63
N ASP A 395 0.16 -9.97 -23.05
CA ASP A 395 0.77 -9.05 -22.09
C ASP A 395 1.13 -7.71 -22.75
N LEU A 396 1.75 -7.76 -23.93
CA LEU A 396 2.15 -6.58 -24.68
C LEU A 396 0.97 -5.74 -25.17
N GLU A 397 -0.19 -6.33 -25.50
CA GLU A 397 -1.39 -5.55 -25.85
C GLU A 397 -1.98 -4.76 -24.68
N ARG A 398 -1.80 -5.26 -23.45
CA ARG A 398 -2.36 -4.63 -22.25
C ARG A 398 -1.44 -3.58 -21.65
N SER A 399 -0.14 -3.59 -22.01
CA SER A 399 0.79 -2.58 -21.52
C SER A 399 0.52 -1.22 -22.17
N THR A 400 0.66 -0.15 -21.40
CA THR A 400 0.78 1.22 -21.91
C THR A 400 2.19 1.44 -22.47
N TYR A 401 2.43 2.52 -23.23
CA TYR A 401 3.77 2.82 -23.78
C TYR A 401 4.77 3.40 -22.75
N THR A 402 4.87 2.75 -21.59
CA THR A 402 5.79 3.09 -20.50
C THR A 402 7.13 2.36 -20.65
N ALA A 403 8.16 2.79 -19.91
CA ALA A 403 9.51 2.24 -19.98
C ALA A 403 9.60 0.76 -19.58
N ASP A 404 8.56 0.19 -18.97
CA ASP A 404 8.41 -1.24 -18.75
C ASP A 404 8.28 -2.05 -20.05
N ILE A 405 7.86 -1.46 -21.17
CA ILE A 405 7.93 -2.11 -22.49
C ILE A 405 9.40 -2.38 -22.89
N LEU A 406 10.34 -1.54 -22.42
CA LEU A 406 11.76 -1.64 -22.75
C LEU A 406 12.54 -2.60 -21.84
N GLY A 407 11.93 -3.08 -20.75
CA GLY A 407 12.55 -3.99 -19.79
C GLY A 407 11.80 -5.30 -19.67
N ARG A 408 12.50 -6.37 -19.25
CA ARG A 408 11.87 -7.66 -18.93
C ARG A 408 10.72 -7.46 -17.93
N SER A 409 9.50 -7.73 -18.39
CA SER A 409 8.29 -7.59 -17.59
C SER A 409 8.36 -8.45 -16.33
N SER A 410 8.27 -7.79 -15.17
CA SER A 410 8.10 -8.45 -13.89
C SER A 410 6.86 -9.35 -13.93
N ASN A 411 6.88 -10.46 -13.19
CA ASN A 411 5.82 -11.49 -13.10
C ASN A 411 4.42 -10.96 -12.68
N ARG A 412 4.26 -9.64 -12.50
CA ARG A 412 3.04 -8.96 -12.10
C ARG A 412 1.97 -8.96 -13.21
N ALA A 413 2.37 -8.81 -14.48
CA ALA A 413 1.47 -8.90 -15.63
C ALA A 413 1.03 -10.35 -15.95
N LYS A 414 1.81 -11.35 -15.48
CA LYS A 414 1.56 -12.78 -15.73
C LYS A 414 0.29 -13.36 -15.08
N ARG A 415 -0.48 -12.54 -14.34
CA ARG A 415 -1.59 -12.99 -13.47
C ARG A 415 -2.99 -12.92 -14.08
N ALA A 416 -3.11 -12.55 -15.36
CA ALA A 416 -4.42 -12.39 -15.99
C ALA A 416 -4.56 -13.22 -17.29
N THR A 417 -4.31 -14.52 -17.21
CA THR A 417 -4.82 -15.47 -18.23
C THR A 417 -6.03 -16.17 -17.66
N ALA A 418 -7.19 -15.95 -18.27
CA ALA A 418 -8.35 -16.79 -18.05
C ALA A 418 -8.05 -18.18 -18.64
N ILE A 419 -8.27 -19.23 -17.87
CA ILE A 419 -8.33 -20.58 -18.44
C ILE A 419 -9.59 -20.62 -19.29
N GLU A 420 -9.45 -20.95 -20.58
CA GLU A 420 -10.56 -21.00 -21.54
C GLU A 420 -11.74 -21.82 -20.97
N PRO A 421 -12.92 -21.22 -20.74
CA PRO A 421 -14.08 -21.96 -20.25
C PRO A 421 -14.53 -22.95 -21.33
N GLY A 422 -14.40 -24.24 -21.04
CA GLY A 422 -14.79 -25.33 -21.94
C GLY A 422 -13.62 -26.20 -22.44
N LYS A 423 -12.37 -25.87 -22.11
CA LYS A 423 -11.25 -26.78 -22.37
C LYS A 423 -11.27 -27.91 -21.34
N GLU A 424 -11.65 -29.11 -21.76
CA GLU A 424 -11.60 -30.31 -20.91
C GLU A 424 -10.18 -30.51 -20.37
N MET A 425 -10.04 -30.57 -19.03
CA MET A 425 -8.73 -30.62 -18.37
C MET A 425 -8.00 -31.92 -18.68
N LEU A 426 -6.69 -31.80 -18.95
CA LEU A 426 -5.84 -32.92 -19.35
C LEU A 426 -5.54 -33.83 -18.15
N ILE A 427 -6.42 -34.81 -17.93
CA ILE A 427 -6.21 -35.92 -16.99
C ILE A 427 -4.93 -36.68 -17.35
N SER A 428 -4.44 -36.61 -18.60
CA SER A 428 -3.19 -37.22 -19.12
C SER A 428 -1.90 -36.89 -18.36
N SER A 429 -1.93 -35.97 -17.39
CA SER A 429 -0.78 -35.59 -16.57
C SER A 429 -0.72 -36.26 -15.19
N LEU A 430 -1.76 -37.00 -14.77
CA LEU A 430 -1.85 -37.56 -13.42
C LEU A 430 -1.19 -38.93 -13.28
N ASP A 431 -0.34 -39.09 -12.25
CA ASP A 431 0.16 -40.39 -11.79
C ASP A 431 -0.78 -40.97 -10.72
N LEU A 432 -1.82 -41.67 -11.18
CA LEU A 432 -2.82 -42.32 -10.32
C LEU A 432 -2.28 -43.54 -9.57
N GLU A 433 -1.15 -44.12 -9.98
CA GLU A 433 -0.57 -45.31 -9.36
C GLU A 433 0.59 -45.00 -8.42
N THR A 434 0.88 -43.72 -8.19
CA THR A 434 1.91 -43.30 -7.25
C THR A 434 1.71 -43.96 -5.88
N PRO A 435 2.78 -44.53 -5.28
CA PRO A 435 2.71 -45.12 -3.94
C PRO A 435 2.53 -44.05 -2.85
N ILE A 436 2.66 -42.77 -3.19
CA ILE A 436 2.61 -41.62 -2.29
C ILE A 436 1.25 -40.89 -2.43
N ALA A 437 0.18 -41.59 -2.80
CA ALA A 437 -1.18 -41.06 -2.80
C ALA A 437 -1.91 -41.40 -1.50
N PHE A 438 -2.86 -40.56 -1.10
CA PHE A 438 -3.82 -40.99 -0.08
C PHE A 438 -4.85 -41.93 -0.71
N ARG A 439 -4.96 -43.13 -0.14
CA ARG A 439 -5.90 -44.16 -0.58
C ARG A 439 -6.81 -44.55 0.55
N GLY A 440 -8.05 -44.88 0.22
CA GLY A 440 -9.01 -45.35 1.20
C GLY A 440 -10.23 -45.99 0.57
N LYS A 441 -11.23 -46.25 1.42
CA LYS A 441 -12.49 -46.85 1.01
C LYS A 441 -13.40 -45.84 0.32
N CYS A 442 -13.88 -46.17 -0.88
CA CYS A 442 -14.89 -45.39 -1.61
C CYS A 442 -16.31 -45.81 -1.22
N HIS A 443 -17.18 -44.86 -0.83
CA HIS A 443 -18.56 -45.19 -0.45
C HIS A 443 -19.50 -45.49 -1.63
N LEU A 444 -19.10 -45.17 -2.85
CA LEU A 444 -19.91 -45.45 -4.04
C LEU A 444 -19.59 -46.85 -4.59
N CYS A 445 -18.34 -47.08 -5.01
CA CYS A 445 -17.90 -48.35 -5.58
C CYS A 445 -17.44 -49.39 -4.56
N CYS A 446 -17.34 -49.04 -3.27
CA CYS A 446 -16.85 -49.93 -2.20
C CYS A 446 -15.43 -50.51 -2.44
N GLY A 447 -14.59 -49.87 -3.26
CA GLY A 447 -13.17 -50.23 -3.37
C GLY A 447 -12.42 -49.74 -2.13
N ASP A 448 -11.58 -50.61 -1.53
CA ASP A 448 -10.91 -50.32 -0.25
C ASP A 448 -9.54 -49.61 -0.39
N ASN A 449 -8.99 -49.51 -1.61
CA ASN A 449 -7.66 -48.93 -1.87
C ASN A 449 -7.66 -47.96 -3.06
N GLU A 450 -8.64 -47.06 -3.11
CA GLU A 450 -8.83 -46.13 -4.20
C GLU A 450 -8.30 -44.73 -3.86
N VAL A 451 -7.80 -44.00 -4.86
CA VAL A 451 -7.42 -42.59 -4.70
C VAL A 451 -8.68 -41.76 -4.44
N ILE A 452 -8.78 -41.18 -3.24
CA ILE A 452 -9.94 -40.38 -2.84
C ILE A 452 -9.82 -38.97 -3.41
N SER A 453 -10.94 -38.30 -3.67
CA SER A 453 -10.97 -36.91 -4.16
C SER A 453 -11.59 -35.94 -3.18
N ILE A 454 -11.02 -34.74 -3.10
CA ILE A 454 -11.63 -33.55 -2.50
C ILE A 454 -12.37 -32.81 -3.60
N VAL A 455 -13.61 -32.41 -3.35
CA VAL A 455 -14.43 -31.75 -4.36
C VAL A 455 -14.87 -30.37 -3.91
N VAL A 456 -14.71 -29.41 -4.81
CA VAL A 456 -15.03 -27.99 -4.61
C VAL A 456 -16.35 -27.67 -5.30
N LYS A 457 -17.30 -27.15 -4.53
CA LYS A 457 -18.63 -26.72 -5.00
C LYS A 457 -18.52 -25.47 -5.86
N GLN A 458 -19.45 -25.31 -6.79
CA GLN A 458 -19.66 -24.06 -7.49
C GLN A 458 -20.27 -23.05 -6.50
N GLY A 459 -19.62 -21.89 -6.35
CA GLY A 459 -20.07 -20.88 -5.38
C GLY A 459 -18.96 -20.01 -4.79
N ALA A 460 -17.69 -20.26 -5.14
CA ALA A 460 -16.61 -19.33 -4.80
C ALA A 460 -16.92 -17.96 -5.43
N ASP A 461 -16.90 -16.91 -4.62
CA ASP A 461 -16.88 -15.54 -5.14
C ASP A 461 -15.52 -15.33 -5.79
N SER A 462 -15.47 -15.53 -7.10
CA SER A 462 -14.25 -15.39 -7.87
C SER A 462 -13.66 -14.00 -7.71
N ALA A 463 -14.47 -12.94 -7.52
CA ALA A 463 -13.97 -11.59 -7.30
C ALA A 463 -13.26 -11.47 -5.95
N ALA A 464 -13.82 -12.04 -4.87
CA ALA A 464 -13.22 -12.03 -3.54
C ALA A 464 -11.89 -12.81 -3.45
N ASN A 465 -11.63 -13.74 -4.39
CA ASN A 465 -10.39 -14.53 -4.44
C ASN A 465 -9.42 -14.06 -5.54
N THR A 466 -9.78 -13.02 -6.32
CA THR A 466 -8.97 -12.51 -7.46
C THR A 466 -8.70 -11.02 -7.39
N ASP A 467 -9.26 -10.31 -6.41
CA ASP A 467 -8.97 -8.90 -6.18
C ASP A 467 -7.53 -8.66 -5.68
N ASN A 468 -7.09 -7.40 -5.70
CA ASN A 468 -5.73 -7.04 -5.29
C ASN A 468 -5.42 -7.51 -3.85
N PHE A 469 -6.41 -7.47 -2.96
CA PHE A 469 -6.24 -7.92 -1.58
C PHE A 469 -5.96 -9.43 -1.50
N ALA A 470 -6.73 -10.27 -2.20
CA ALA A 470 -6.56 -11.71 -2.21
C ALA A 470 -5.26 -12.15 -2.89
N LEU A 471 -4.82 -11.40 -3.91
CA LEU A 471 -3.55 -11.62 -4.59
C LEU A 471 -2.34 -11.32 -3.69
N ASP A 472 -2.43 -10.29 -2.85
CA ASP A 472 -1.37 -9.90 -1.93
C ASP A 472 -1.42 -10.70 -0.62
N PHE A 473 -2.61 -11.14 -0.20
CA PHE A 473 -2.84 -11.80 1.09
C PHE A 473 -3.67 -13.10 0.98
N PRO A 474 -3.19 -14.13 0.25
CA PRO A 474 -3.97 -15.35 -0.03
C PRO A 474 -4.39 -16.13 1.22
N LEU A 475 -3.57 -16.13 2.28
CA LEU A 475 -3.95 -16.73 3.57
C LEU A 475 -5.11 -16.00 4.25
N ALA A 476 -5.20 -14.68 4.09
CA ALA A 476 -6.30 -13.91 4.66
C ALA A 476 -7.59 -14.13 3.86
N ALA A 477 -7.49 -14.13 2.52
CA ALA A 477 -8.62 -14.43 1.64
C ALA A 477 -9.20 -15.83 1.89
N GLY A 478 -8.34 -16.83 2.16
CA GLY A 478 -8.78 -18.20 2.43
C GLY A 478 -9.62 -18.35 3.71
N ARG A 479 -9.49 -17.41 4.66
CA ARG A 479 -10.29 -17.36 5.89
C ARG A 479 -11.65 -16.67 5.72
N SER A 480 -11.89 -16.05 4.57
CA SER A 480 -13.16 -15.38 4.26
C SER A 480 -14.36 -16.31 4.46
N GLU A 481 -15.48 -15.77 4.93
CA GLU A 481 -16.72 -16.51 5.16
C GLU A 481 -17.24 -17.18 3.88
N PHE A 482 -17.05 -16.52 2.73
CA PHE A 482 -17.43 -17.05 1.40
C PHE A 482 -16.71 -18.36 1.05
N ASN A 483 -15.54 -18.61 1.64
CA ASN A 483 -14.73 -19.79 1.34
C ASN A 483 -15.01 -20.99 2.28
N GLN A 484 -15.82 -20.82 3.33
CA GLN A 484 -16.01 -21.84 4.39
C GLN A 484 -16.90 -23.03 3.98
N GLU A 485 -17.75 -22.87 2.96
CA GLU A 485 -18.69 -23.92 2.48
C GLU A 485 -18.28 -24.55 1.15
N LEU A 486 -17.09 -24.21 0.63
CA LEU A 486 -16.69 -24.61 -0.72
C LEU A 486 -16.35 -26.10 -0.85
N ILE A 487 -15.88 -26.75 0.21
CA ILE A 487 -15.57 -28.19 0.15
C ILE A 487 -16.85 -28.99 0.42
N SER A 488 -17.21 -29.86 -0.52
CA SER A 488 -18.28 -30.84 -0.35
C SER A 488 -17.82 -31.92 0.65
N SER A 489 -18.70 -32.37 1.53
CA SER A 489 -18.40 -33.45 2.48
C SER A 489 -18.13 -34.81 1.80
N GLN A 490 -18.22 -34.89 0.46
CA GLN A 490 -18.36 -36.16 -0.24
C GLN A 490 -17.06 -36.93 -0.20
N HIS A 491 -17.20 -38.24 -0.08
CA HIS A 491 -16.09 -39.10 0.23
C HIS A 491 -16.12 -40.34 -0.68
N ILE A 492 -15.64 -40.12 -1.90
CA ILE A 492 -15.62 -41.10 -2.99
C ILE A 492 -14.29 -41.03 -3.72
N CYS A 493 -13.97 -42.09 -4.46
CA CYS A 493 -12.77 -42.11 -5.27
C CYS A 493 -12.87 -41.13 -6.45
N PHE A 494 -11.71 -40.70 -6.93
CA PHE A 494 -11.58 -39.75 -8.03
C PHE A 494 -12.35 -40.17 -9.28
N GLN A 495 -12.36 -41.46 -9.62
CA GLN A 495 -13.09 -41.96 -10.80
C GLN A 495 -14.60 -41.93 -10.62
N CYS A 496 -15.10 -42.31 -9.45
CA CYS A 496 -16.51 -42.16 -9.10
C CYS A 496 -16.95 -40.69 -9.13
N ALA A 497 -16.10 -39.77 -8.66
CA ALA A 497 -16.38 -38.34 -8.72
C ALA A 497 -16.45 -37.83 -10.16
N LEU A 498 -15.55 -38.26 -11.05
CA LEU A 498 -15.59 -37.92 -12.47
C LEU A 498 -16.84 -38.49 -13.16
N SER A 499 -17.23 -39.73 -12.85
CA SER A 499 -18.43 -40.39 -13.41
C SER A 499 -19.75 -39.73 -12.99
N LEU A 500 -19.79 -39.03 -11.85
CA LEU A 500 -20.93 -38.21 -11.44
C LEU A 500 -21.05 -36.88 -12.22
N GLY A 501 -20.06 -36.56 -13.06
CA GLY A 501 -20.02 -35.34 -13.85
C GLY A 501 -19.88 -34.08 -12.99
N LYS A 502 -20.66 -33.02 -13.30
CA LYS A 502 -20.60 -31.74 -12.58
C LYS A 502 -21.46 -31.70 -11.30
N GLN A 503 -21.79 -32.86 -10.73
CA GLN A 503 -22.64 -32.97 -9.54
C GLN A 503 -22.01 -33.83 -8.44
N SER A 504 -22.20 -33.45 -7.18
CA SER A 504 -21.83 -34.28 -6.01
C SER A 504 -22.87 -35.39 -5.77
N LEU A 505 -22.56 -36.32 -4.86
CA LEU A 505 -23.55 -37.30 -4.35
C LEU A 505 -24.84 -36.65 -3.80
N TRP A 506 -24.74 -35.41 -3.32
CA TRP A 506 -25.88 -34.63 -2.81
C TRP A 506 -26.48 -33.68 -3.83
N ARG A 507 -26.13 -33.85 -5.12
CA ARG A 507 -26.59 -33.02 -6.23
C ARG A 507 -26.14 -31.56 -6.13
N GLU A 508 -25.06 -31.28 -5.39
CA GLU A 508 -24.43 -29.97 -5.39
C GLU A 508 -23.68 -29.78 -6.70
N LYS A 509 -23.72 -28.58 -7.29
CA LYS A 509 -22.93 -28.29 -8.50
C LYS A 509 -21.46 -28.21 -8.15
N LEU A 510 -20.62 -28.84 -8.97
CA LEU A 510 -19.17 -28.91 -8.76
C LEU A 510 -18.43 -27.95 -9.68
N ALA A 511 -17.43 -27.27 -9.14
CA ALA A 511 -16.50 -26.44 -9.90
C ALA A 511 -15.19 -27.18 -10.18
N ALA A 512 -14.71 -28.01 -9.23
CA ALA A 512 -13.45 -28.72 -9.37
C ALA A 512 -13.44 -30.05 -8.59
N ILE A 513 -12.69 -31.03 -9.11
CA ILE A 513 -12.46 -32.35 -8.51
C ILE A 513 -10.95 -32.52 -8.36
N ILE A 514 -10.46 -32.57 -7.13
CA ILE A 514 -9.04 -32.58 -6.78
C ILE A 514 -8.69 -33.98 -6.24
N PRO A 515 -7.85 -34.78 -6.93
CA PRO A 515 -7.41 -36.06 -6.43
C PRO A 515 -6.38 -35.89 -5.30
N THR A 516 -6.38 -36.80 -4.33
CA THR A 516 -5.41 -36.80 -3.22
C THR A 516 -4.10 -37.49 -3.59
N LEU A 517 -3.43 -36.93 -4.59
CA LEU A 517 -2.13 -37.36 -5.10
C LEU A 517 -1.02 -36.47 -4.54
N ASP A 518 0.20 -36.96 -4.68
CA ASP A 518 1.39 -36.22 -4.25
C ASP A 518 1.55 -34.90 -5.01
N TYR A 519 1.74 -33.78 -4.31
CA TYR A 519 1.82 -32.43 -4.88
C TYR A 519 3.20 -32.13 -5.48
N THR A 520 3.59 -32.88 -6.52
CA THR A 520 4.86 -32.78 -7.26
C THR A 520 4.63 -32.52 -8.74
N ASP A 521 5.67 -32.15 -9.51
CA ASP A 521 5.53 -31.56 -10.86
C ASP A 521 4.60 -32.30 -11.84
N ILE A 522 4.50 -33.62 -11.74
CA ILE A 522 3.59 -34.45 -12.56
C ILE A 522 2.12 -34.15 -12.21
N ASN A 523 1.74 -34.27 -10.93
CA ASN A 523 0.33 -34.08 -10.49
C ASN A 523 -0.04 -32.62 -10.21
N LYS A 524 0.96 -31.80 -9.85
CA LYS A 524 0.82 -30.42 -9.38
C LYS A 524 0.12 -29.54 -10.39
N ARG A 525 0.38 -29.73 -11.69
CA ARG A 525 -0.27 -28.97 -12.75
C ARG A 525 -1.79 -29.17 -12.74
N TYR A 526 -2.26 -30.41 -12.73
CA TYR A 526 -3.69 -30.71 -12.69
C TYR A 526 -4.33 -30.18 -11.41
N ILE A 527 -3.72 -30.43 -10.26
CA ILE A 527 -4.23 -29.95 -8.96
C ILE A 527 -4.35 -28.42 -8.97
N GLN A 528 -3.37 -27.70 -9.52
CA GLN A 528 -3.41 -26.24 -9.64
C GLN A 528 -4.49 -25.74 -10.60
N GLU A 529 -4.65 -26.38 -11.76
CA GLU A 529 -5.72 -26.03 -12.70
C GLU A 529 -7.11 -26.22 -12.04
N GLN A 530 -7.33 -27.34 -11.35
CA GLN A 530 -8.55 -27.57 -10.57
C GLN A 530 -8.75 -26.51 -9.48
N MET A 531 -7.70 -26.11 -8.77
CA MET A 531 -7.81 -25.03 -7.77
C MET A 531 -8.16 -23.69 -8.42
N PHE A 532 -7.63 -23.35 -9.59
CA PHE A 532 -8.02 -22.12 -10.30
C PHE A 532 -9.49 -22.14 -10.70
N PHE A 533 -10.00 -23.25 -11.24
CA PHE A 533 -11.43 -23.36 -11.55
C PHE A 533 -12.31 -23.31 -10.31
N GLY A 534 -11.91 -24.02 -9.25
CA GLY A 534 -12.68 -24.12 -8.01
C GLY A 534 -12.72 -22.84 -7.19
N LEU A 535 -11.62 -22.07 -7.17
CA LEU A 535 -11.43 -20.97 -6.22
C LEU A 535 -11.39 -19.59 -6.87
N THR A 536 -10.91 -19.47 -8.11
CA THR A 536 -10.67 -18.18 -8.77
C THR A 536 -11.46 -18.00 -10.06
N GLY A 537 -12.49 -18.82 -10.27
CA GLY A 537 -13.34 -18.77 -11.48
C GLY A 537 -12.57 -19.06 -12.77
N GLY A 538 -11.43 -19.78 -12.67
CA GLY A 538 -10.56 -20.08 -13.81
C GLY A 538 -9.50 -19.02 -14.09
N LEU A 539 -9.35 -17.99 -13.25
CA LEU A 539 -8.26 -17.00 -13.40
C LEU A 539 -6.96 -17.52 -12.79
N ARG A 540 -5.86 -17.47 -13.54
CA ARG A 540 -4.54 -17.87 -13.05
C ARG A 540 -3.90 -16.81 -12.14
N THR A 541 -4.27 -16.81 -10.86
CA THR A 541 -3.79 -15.85 -9.84
C THR A 541 -2.37 -16.13 -9.31
N GLY A 542 -1.69 -17.16 -9.84
CA GLY A 542 -0.36 -17.59 -9.42
C GLY A 542 -0.38 -18.86 -8.57
N ALA A 543 0.49 -19.82 -8.90
CA ALA A 543 0.55 -21.15 -8.30
C ALA A 543 0.71 -21.13 -6.76
N SER A 544 1.57 -20.25 -6.23
CA SER A 544 1.77 -20.10 -4.78
C SER A 544 0.51 -19.55 -4.09
N GLY A 545 -0.10 -18.50 -4.65
CA GLY A 545 -1.25 -17.83 -4.05
C GLY A 545 -2.47 -18.75 -3.95
N VAL A 546 -2.84 -19.42 -5.04
CA VAL A 546 -3.98 -20.35 -5.05
C VAL A 546 -3.76 -21.55 -4.12
N SER A 547 -2.52 -22.00 -3.96
CA SER A 547 -2.18 -23.09 -3.04
C SER A 547 -2.33 -22.66 -1.58
N GLN A 548 -1.85 -21.45 -1.23
CA GLN A 548 -2.04 -20.86 0.10
C GLN A 548 -3.52 -20.63 0.44
N LEU A 549 -4.30 -20.18 -0.54
CA LEU A 549 -5.74 -20.05 -0.43
C LEU A 549 -6.38 -21.41 -0.10
N PHE A 550 -6.09 -22.45 -0.89
CA PHE A 550 -6.67 -23.78 -0.69
C PHE A 550 -6.24 -24.44 0.63
N MET A 551 -4.95 -24.34 1.01
CA MET A 551 -4.45 -24.83 2.30
C MET A 551 -5.23 -24.23 3.47
N THR A 552 -5.52 -22.93 3.40
CA THR A 552 -6.28 -22.21 4.43
C THR A 552 -7.74 -22.68 4.49
N ILE A 553 -8.37 -22.96 3.35
CA ILE A 553 -9.73 -23.47 3.28
C ILE A 553 -9.82 -24.87 3.91
N ILE A 554 -8.87 -25.77 3.60
CA ILE A 554 -8.82 -27.11 4.19
C ILE A 554 -8.66 -27.01 5.71
N ASP A 555 -7.74 -26.17 6.20
CA ASP A 555 -7.53 -25.96 7.62
C ASP A 555 -8.78 -25.39 8.33
N GLY A 556 -9.49 -24.48 7.67
CA GLY A 556 -10.78 -23.95 8.13
C GLY A 556 -11.84 -25.04 8.26
N VAL A 557 -11.95 -25.93 7.26
CA VAL A 557 -12.87 -27.08 7.28
C VAL A 557 -12.53 -28.04 8.42
N LEU A 558 -11.26 -28.42 8.55
CA LEU A 558 -10.77 -29.31 9.63
C LEU A 558 -11.02 -28.75 11.03
N SER A 559 -11.08 -27.42 11.17
CA SER A 559 -11.25 -26.72 12.45
C SER A 559 -12.72 -26.47 12.80
N LYS A 560 -13.61 -26.27 11.81
CA LYS A 560 -14.99 -25.81 12.02
C LYS A 560 -16.08 -26.82 11.66
N LYS A 561 -15.81 -27.81 10.80
CA LYS A 561 -16.85 -28.70 10.24
C LYS A 561 -16.96 -30.03 11.01
N PRO A 562 -18.12 -30.36 11.61
CA PRO A 562 -18.29 -31.62 12.34
C PRO A 562 -18.03 -32.86 11.48
N TRP A 563 -18.49 -32.85 10.21
CA TRP A 563 -18.28 -33.97 9.28
C TRP A 563 -16.80 -34.20 8.90
N ALA A 564 -15.93 -33.20 9.13
CA ALA A 564 -14.47 -33.29 8.98
C ALA A 564 -13.75 -33.57 10.32
N GLY A 565 -14.50 -33.90 11.37
CA GLY A 565 -14.00 -34.23 12.70
C GLY A 565 -13.68 -33.01 13.58
N ALA A 566 -14.26 -31.84 13.32
CA ALA A 566 -14.16 -30.71 14.25
C ALA A 566 -14.91 -31.00 15.56
N HIS A 567 -14.43 -30.44 16.68
CA HIS A 567 -15.03 -30.54 18.02
C HIS A 567 -15.15 -31.97 18.62
N GLY A 568 -14.42 -32.96 18.08
CA GLY A 568 -14.31 -34.28 18.70
C GLY A 568 -15.59 -35.11 18.73
N GLN A 569 -16.54 -34.88 17.81
CA GLN A 569 -17.69 -35.77 17.67
C GLN A 569 -17.29 -37.16 17.12
N ASP A 570 -18.00 -38.18 17.64
CA ASP A 570 -17.82 -39.63 17.52
C ASP A 570 -16.50 -40.11 16.90
N PRO A 571 -15.42 -40.27 17.70
CA PRO A 571 -14.14 -40.80 17.22
C PRO A 571 -14.23 -42.23 16.65
N ASN A 572 -15.41 -42.86 16.71
CA ASN A 572 -15.67 -44.18 16.16
C ASN A 572 -16.39 -44.15 14.80
N ASP A 573 -16.78 -43.00 14.25
CA ASP A 573 -17.33 -42.94 12.89
C ASP A 573 -16.18 -43.11 11.87
N PRO A 574 -16.09 -44.27 11.20
CA PRO A 574 -14.99 -44.55 10.28
C PRO A 574 -14.97 -43.60 9.08
N GLU A 575 -16.11 -43.03 8.70
CA GLU A 575 -16.19 -42.08 7.59
C GLU A 575 -15.62 -40.72 7.98
N VAL A 576 -15.97 -40.21 9.16
CA VAL A 576 -15.42 -38.95 9.69
C VAL A 576 -13.91 -39.07 9.88
N VAL A 577 -13.43 -40.20 10.41
CA VAL A 577 -12.00 -40.48 10.58
C VAL A 577 -11.28 -40.48 9.23
N GLN A 578 -11.82 -41.15 8.20
CA GLN A 578 -11.19 -41.20 6.88
C GLN A 578 -11.20 -39.83 6.18
N ARG A 579 -12.31 -39.07 6.25
CA ARG A 579 -12.38 -37.70 5.71
C ARG A 579 -11.36 -36.78 6.36
N ARG A 580 -11.23 -36.84 7.69
CA ARG A 580 -10.25 -36.05 8.43
C ARG A 580 -8.83 -36.42 8.02
N ALA A 581 -8.51 -37.72 7.95
CA ALA A 581 -7.21 -38.20 7.53
C ALA A 581 -6.86 -37.76 6.11
N MET A 582 -7.82 -37.81 5.19
CA MET A 582 -7.66 -37.37 3.80
C MET A 582 -7.33 -35.86 3.71
N LEU A 583 -8.15 -35.02 4.33
CA LEU A 583 -7.97 -33.56 4.33
C LEU A 583 -6.66 -33.16 5.01
N GLN A 584 -6.36 -33.82 6.14
CA GLN A 584 -5.13 -33.60 6.89
C GLN A 584 -3.90 -33.99 6.06
N TRP A 585 -3.93 -35.13 5.38
CA TRP A 585 -2.87 -35.59 4.51
C TRP A 585 -2.63 -34.62 3.35
N MET A 586 -3.69 -34.16 2.68
CA MET A 586 -3.57 -33.19 1.58
C MET A 586 -2.95 -31.87 2.06
N LEU A 587 -3.41 -31.38 3.22
CA LEU A 587 -2.86 -30.16 3.81
C LEU A 587 -1.36 -30.30 4.12
N ASP A 588 -0.94 -31.41 4.72
CA ASP A 588 0.48 -31.63 5.06
C ASP A 588 1.35 -31.84 3.81
N ASN A 589 0.81 -32.51 2.80
CA ASN A 589 1.44 -32.68 1.50
C ASN A 589 1.68 -31.32 0.82
N MET A 590 0.66 -30.45 0.79
CA MET A 590 0.80 -29.11 0.22
C MET A 590 1.69 -28.20 1.06
N LEU A 591 1.61 -28.24 2.39
CA LEU A 591 2.47 -27.42 3.27
C LEU A 591 3.96 -27.74 3.06
N SER A 592 4.30 -29.01 2.78
CA SER A 592 5.69 -29.41 2.54
C SER A 592 6.18 -29.15 1.11
N LYS A 593 5.28 -29.15 0.11
CA LYS A 593 5.67 -29.14 -1.32
C LYS A 593 5.26 -27.89 -2.10
N THR A 594 4.50 -26.98 -1.50
CA THR A 594 4.16 -25.70 -2.12
C THR A 594 5.42 -24.85 -2.25
N GLY A 595 5.72 -24.40 -3.47
CA GLY A 595 6.78 -23.43 -3.73
C GLY A 595 6.24 -22.01 -3.58
N CYS A 596 6.95 -21.17 -2.85
CA CYS A 596 6.67 -19.74 -2.73
C CYS A 596 7.96 -18.92 -2.77
N ARG A 597 7.82 -17.60 -2.83
CA ARG A 597 8.96 -16.69 -2.73
C ARG A 597 9.40 -16.64 -1.28
N GLU A 598 10.71 -16.72 -1.02
CA GLU A 598 11.29 -16.74 0.34
C GLU A 598 10.81 -15.57 1.20
N THR A 599 10.71 -14.39 0.60
CA THR A 599 10.27 -13.13 1.23
C THR A 599 8.77 -12.87 1.12
N PHE A 600 7.99 -13.84 0.60
CA PHE A 600 6.57 -13.69 0.22
C PHE A 600 6.26 -12.53 -0.75
N ASN A 601 7.29 -11.92 -1.32
CA ASN A 601 7.19 -10.85 -2.32
C ASN A 601 7.94 -11.25 -3.61
N GLU A 602 7.82 -10.44 -4.66
CA GLU A 602 8.35 -10.80 -5.98
C GLU A 602 9.88 -10.85 -6.06
N GLN A 603 10.58 -10.27 -5.07
CA GLN A 603 12.04 -10.16 -5.03
C GLN A 603 12.72 -11.42 -4.46
N GLY A 604 12.00 -12.25 -3.70
CA GLY A 604 12.57 -13.46 -3.08
C GLY A 604 12.91 -14.55 -4.09
N ARG A 605 13.90 -15.41 -3.80
CA ARG A 605 14.09 -16.65 -4.56
C ARG A 605 12.94 -17.64 -4.32
N TRP A 606 12.72 -18.57 -5.24
CA TRP A 606 11.75 -19.65 -5.05
C TRP A 606 12.29 -20.67 -4.04
N VAL A 607 11.52 -20.94 -3.00
CA VAL A 607 11.82 -21.90 -1.92
C VAL A 607 10.56 -22.68 -1.56
N THR A 608 10.70 -23.67 -0.70
CA THR A 608 9.53 -24.37 -0.13
C THR A 608 8.80 -23.48 0.87
N TYR A 609 7.50 -23.70 1.05
CA TYR A 609 6.68 -22.93 2.00
C TYR A 609 7.25 -22.94 3.44
N PRO A 610 7.74 -24.06 4.00
CA PRO A 610 8.36 -24.07 5.33
C PRO A 610 9.65 -23.24 5.40
N GLU A 611 10.45 -23.20 4.33
CA GLU A 611 11.65 -22.36 4.27
C GLU A 611 11.28 -20.87 4.26
N ALA A 612 10.25 -20.48 3.52
CA ALA A 612 9.75 -19.10 3.57
C ALA A 612 9.22 -18.76 4.98
N LEU A 613 8.54 -19.68 5.67
CA LEU A 613 8.13 -19.48 7.06
C LEU A 613 9.31 -19.37 8.04
N ARG A 614 10.46 -20.00 7.75
CA ARG A 614 11.68 -19.75 8.55
C ARG A 614 12.24 -18.35 8.29
N TRP A 615 12.14 -17.86 7.05
CA TRP A 615 12.50 -16.48 6.73
C TRP A 615 11.61 -15.48 7.50
N THR A 616 10.31 -15.74 7.69
CA THR A 616 9.47 -14.82 8.48
C THR A 616 9.93 -14.71 9.93
N ALA A 617 10.44 -15.79 10.53
CA ALA A 617 11.06 -15.77 11.85
C ALA A 617 12.35 -14.94 11.87
N GLN A 618 13.18 -15.07 10.84
CA GLN A 618 14.43 -14.31 10.70
C GLN A 618 14.17 -12.82 10.49
N ASP A 619 13.20 -12.49 9.63
CA ASP A 619 12.75 -11.12 9.39
C ASP A 619 12.16 -10.51 10.67
N PHE A 620 11.36 -11.27 11.41
CA PHE A 620 10.85 -10.84 12.72
C PHE A 620 11.98 -10.61 13.73
N ALA A 621 12.96 -11.51 13.83
CA ALA A 621 14.10 -11.32 14.72
C ALA A 621 14.93 -10.07 14.36
N ALA A 622 15.02 -9.72 13.07
CA ALA A 622 15.75 -8.55 12.60
C ALA A 622 14.97 -7.24 12.74
N ASN A 623 13.66 -7.27 12.49
CA ASN A 623 12.85 -6.06 12.30
C ASN A 623 11.74 -5.87 13.36
N GLY A 624 11.47 -6.87 14.19
CA GLY A 624 10.46 -6.83 15.26
C GLY A 624 9.09 -6.38 14.77
N VAL A 625 8.57 -5.29 15.33
CA VAL A 625 7.26 -4.71 14.96
C VAL A 625 7.19 -4.20 13.51
N ASP A 626 8.32 -3.96 12.85
CA ASP A 626 8.36 -3.55 11.42
C ASP A 626 8.51 -4.72 10.44
N SER A 627 8.55 -5.94 10.97
CA SER A 627 8.66 -7.14 10.15
C SER A 627 7.46 -7.32 9.24
N TRP A 628 7.67 -8.02 8.13
CA TRP A 628 6.65 -8.32 7.15
C TRP A 628 5.48 -9.10 7.77
N VAL A 629 5.77 -10.05 8.66
CA VAL A 629 4.75 -10.88 9.31
C VAL A 629 3.81 -10.04 10.18
N VAL A 630 4.33 -9.04 10.89
CA VAL A 630 3.53 -8.14 11.73
C VAL A 630 2.63 -7.24 10.88
N GLY A 631 3.10 -6.85 9.68
CA GLY A 631 2.30 -6.10 8.70
C GLY A 631 1.19 -6.90 8.01
N TYR A 632 1.19 -8.24 8.10
CA TYR A 632 0.24 -9.10 7.40
C TYR A 632 -1.19 -8.98 7.98
N PRO A 633 -2.28 -9.00 7.19
CA PRO A 633 -3.65 -8.90 7.71
C PRO A 633 -3.98 -9.95 8.76
N LEU A 634 -4.73 -9.58 9.81
CA LEU A 634 -4.92 -10.42 10.99
C LEU A 634 -5.42 -11.85 10.69
N PRO A 635 -6.46 -12.06 9.84
CA PRO A 635 -6.94 -13.42 9.56
C PRO A 635 -5.85 -14.34 9.00
N GLY A 636 -5.00 -13.81 8.12
CA GLY A 636 -3.91 -14.57 7.55
C GLY A 636 -2.64 -14.60 8.40
N PHE A 637 -2.43 -13.62 9.28
CA PHE A 637 -1.38 -13.64 10.30
C PHE A 637 -1.56 -14.84 11.24
N ASN A 638 -2.78 -15.03 11.77
CA ASN A 638 -3.10 -16.17 12.62
C ASN A 638 -2.88 -17.50 11.89
N GLN A 639 -3.26 -17.57 10.61
CA GLN A 639 -3.04 -18.74 9.77
C GLN A 639 -1.55 -19.02 9.55
N LEU A 640 -0.75 -17.98 9.31
CA LEU A 640 0.69 -18.07 9.11
C LEU A 640 1.38 -18.62 10.36
N LEU A 641 1.03 -18.11 11.55
CA LEU A 641 1.55 -18.63 12.81
C LEU A 641 1.19 -20.11 13.02
N LYS A 642 -0.06 -20.48 12.75
CA LYS A 642 -0.54 -21.87 12.86
C LYS A 642 0.22 -22.81 11.92
N PHE A 643 0.44 -22.41 10.67
CA PHE A 643 1.24 -23.20 9.72
C PHE A 643 2.72 -23.22 10.08
N GLY A 644 3.27 -22.13 10.60
CA GLY A 644 4.63 -22.05 11.11
C GLY A 644 4.88 -23.06 12.23
N LEU A 645 3.97 -23.14 13.21
CA LEU A 645 4.05 -24.11 14.29
C LEU A 645 3.94 -25.55 13.76
N LYS A 646 2.97 -25.80 12.87
CA LYS A 646 2.71 -27.12 12.31
C LYS A 646 3.87 -27.67 11.48
N THR A 647 4.58 -26.79 10.75
CA THR A 647 5.74 -27.16 9.93
C THR A 647 7.05 -27.19 10.73
N GLY A 648 7.02 -26.80 12.02
CA GLY A 648 8.22 -26.64 12.84
C GLY A 648 9.11 -25.48 12.40
N ALA A 649 8.62 -24.58 11.54
CA ALA A 649 9.34 -23.38 11.13
C ALA A 649 9.33 -22.30 12.22
N LEU A 650 8.29 -22.28 13.06
CA LEU A 650 8.16 -21.42 14.23
C LEU A 650 8.07 -22.26 15.51
N ASN A 651 8.58 -21.72 16.61
CA ASN A 651 8.42 -22.27 17.96
C ASN A 651 7.42 -21.41 18.77
N GLU A 652 6.99 -21.89 19.93
CA GLU A 652 6.03 -21.16 20.78
C GLU A 652 6.53 -19.77 21.20
N ALA A 653 7.83 -19.63 21.49
CA ALA A 653 8.41 -18.33 21.84
C ALA A 653 8.23 -17.29 20.72
N ASN A 654 8.50 -17.67 19.46
CA ASN A 654 8.26 -16.82 18.30
C ASN A 654 6.79 -16.42 18.19
N LEU A 655 5.86 -17.34 18.47
CA LEU A 655 4.42 -17.07 18.42
C LEU A 655 4.02 -15.99 19.43
N HIS A 656 4.43 -16.12 20.69
CA HIS A 656 4.14 -15.13 21.74
C HIS A 656 4.74 -13.76 21.39
N GLU A 657 5.98 -13.71 20.94
CA GLU A 657 6.63 -12.45 20.54
C GLU A 657 5.95 -11.79 19.33
N MET A 658 5.65 -12.57 18.29
CA MET A 658 4.97 -12.06 17.09
C MET A 658 3.56 -11.56 17.41
N ARG A 659 2.81 -12.23 18.29
CA ARG A 659 1.48 -11.77 18.75
C ARG A 659 1.57 -10.45 19.52
N ARG A 660 2.51 -10.34 20.47
CA ARG A 660 2.73 -9.10 21.22
C ARG A 660 3.07 -7.94 20.28
N ALA A 661 3.97 -8.15 19.33
CA ALA A 661 4.29 -7.15 18.31
C ALA A 661 3.08 -6.80 17.43
N LYS A 662 2.25 -7.79 17.08
CA LYS A 662 1.03 -7.59 16.30
C LYS A 662 0.00 -6.73 17.03
N VAL A 663 -0.17 -6.91 18.34
CA VAL A 663 -1.05 -6.06 19.16
C VAL A 663 -0.56 -4.61 19.15
N LEU A 664 0.73 -4.38 19.38
CA LEU A 664 1.32 -3.02 19.33
C LEU A 664 1.16 -2.38 17.95
N HIS A 665 1.40 -3.13 16.88
CA HIS A 665 1.15 -2.68 15.51
C HIS A 665 -0.34 -2.38 15.26
N GLY A 666 -1.25 -3.18 15.80
CA GLY A 666 -2.70 -2.98 15.74
C GLY A 666 -3.12 -1.68 16.39
N ILE A 667 -2.62 -1.37 17.59
CA ILE A 667 -2.88 -0.10 18.29
C ILE A 667 -2.47 1.09 17.42
N ALA A 668 -1.23 1.08 16.91
CA ALA A 668 -0.72 2.15 16.06
C ALA A 668 -1.52 2.30 14.76
N SER A 669 -1.82 1.19 14.10
CA SER A 669 -2.55 1.19 12.82
C SER A 669 -3.98 1.69 12.99
N ALA A 670 -4.69 1.22 14.03
CA ALA A 670 -6.04 1.65 14.35
C ALA A 670 -6.10 3.16 14.68
N TYR A 671 -5.13 3.66 15.46
CA TYR A 671 -5.04 5.10 15.74
C TYR A 671 -4.75 5.91 14.48
N LEU A 672 -3.76 5.51 13.68
CA LEU A 672 -3.36 6.24 12.47
C LEU A 672 -4.47 6.26 11.40
N ALA A 673 -5.27 5.20 11.31
CA ALA A 673 -6.46 5.17 10.46
C ALA A 673 -7.52 6.16 10.94
N ARG A 674 -7.86 6.15 12.24
CA ARG A 674 -8.80 7.13 12.82
C ARG A 674 -8.29 8.57 12.70
N LEU A 675 -6.98 8.79 12.84
CA LEU A 675 -6.36 10.10 12.66
C LEU A 675 -6.51 10.59 11.22
N PHE A 676 -6.41 9.69 10.22
CA PHE A 676 -6.65 10.03 8.82
C PHE A 676 -8.12 10.38 8.57
N GLU A 677 -9.04 9.55 9.06
CA GLU A 677 -10.49 9.79 8.95
C GLU A 677 -10.93 11.11 9.60
N ASN A 678 -10.27 11.48 10.71
CA ASN A 678 -10.61 12.67 11.49
C ASN A 678 -9.64 13.85 11.27
N ALA A 679 -8.80 13.83 10.23
CA ALA A 679 -7.76 14.83 10.01
C ALA A 679 -8.31 16.27 9.87
N GLN A 680 -9.54 16.42 9.36
CA GLN A 680 -10.23 17.71 9.23
C GLN A 680 -11.19 18.02 10.37
N SER A 681 -11.41 17.07 11.29
CA SER A 681 -12.35 17.24 12.40
C SER A 681 -11.72 18.07 13.51
N ARG A 682 -12.49 19.06 13.99
CA ARG A 682 -12.14 19.77 15.24
C ARG A 682 -12.50 18.94 16.47
N ASP A 683 -13.35 17.94 16.32
CA ASP A 683 -13.70 17.04 17.41
C ASP A 683 -12.57 16.03 17.65
N GLN A 684 -12.09 15.98 18.89
CA GLN A 684 -11.03 15.07 19.35
C GLN A 684 -11.59 13.94 20.21
N SER A 685 -12.91 13.80 20.30
CA SER A 685 -13.60 12.75 21.08
C SER A 685 -13.19 11.34 20.66
N TRP A 686 -12.85 11.13 19.39
CA TRP A 686 -12.39 9.85 18.86
C TRP A 686 -11.09 9.32 19.52
N ARG A 687 -10.31 10.20 20.20
CA ARG A 687 -9.12 9.81 20.99
C ARG A 687 -9.47 9.26 22.38
N GLN A 688 -10.68 9.53 22.88
CA GLN A 688 -11.11 9.16 24.24
C GLN A 688 -10.95 7.66 24.54
N PRO A 689 -11.31 6.72 23.65
CA PRO A 689 -11.13 5.30 23.93
C PRO A 689 -9.67 4.91 24.16
N LEU A 690 -8.74 5.53 23.41
CA LEU A 690 -7.31 5.27 23.57
C LEU A 690 -6.74 5.93 24.83
N LEU A 691 -7.21 7.13 25.18
CA LEU A 691 -6.88 7.76 26.46
C LEU A 691 -7.37 6.94 27.65
N ALA A 692 -8.54 6.32 27.55
CA ALA A 692 -9.11 5.48 28.61
C ALA A 692 -8.30 4.22 28.89
N ILE A 693 -7.44 3.78 27.95
CA ILE A 693 -6.49 2.68 28.18
C ILE A 693 -5.35 3.14 29.11
N ILE A 694 -5.06 4.45 29.15
CA ILE A 694 -4.00 5.04 29.95
C ILE A 694 -4.54 5.55 31.30
N TYR A 695 -5.61 6.34 31.28
CA TYR A 695 -6.10 7.08 32.44
C TYR A 695 -7.43 6.58 32.98
N GLU A 696 -7.58 6.67 34.30
CA GLU A 696 -8.74 6.13 35.01
C GLU A 696 -9.98 7.03 34.94
N ARG A 697 -9.80 8.35 35.10
CA ARG A 697 -10.90 9.33 35.18
C ARG A 697 -10.65 10.53 34.27
N PHE A 698 -11.72 11.23 33.93
CA PHE A 698 -11.71 12.39 33.03
C PHE A 698 -12.59 13.52 33.56
N ASN A 699 -12.08 14.76 33.52
CA ASN A 699 -12.85 15.97 33.82
C ASN A 699 -13.76 16.36 32.64
N ALA A 700 -13.34 16.04 31.42
CA ALA A 700 -14.10 16.20 30.19
C ALA A 700 -13.51 15.27 29.11
N VAL A 701 -14.18 15.19 27.95
CA VAL A 701 -13.66 14.44 26.79
C VAL A 701 -12.24 14.91 26.43
N GLY A 702 -11.29 14.00 26.47
CA GLY A 702 -9.88 14.26 26.18
C GLY A 702 -9.08 14.92 27.32
N ILE A 703 -9.66 15.12 28.50
CA ILE A 703 -9.02 15.79 29.65
C ILE A 703 -8.96 14.82 30.85
N PRO A 704 -7.86 14.07 31.03
CA PRO A 704 -7.71 13.14 32.15
C PRO A 704 -7.61 13.86 33.50
N VAL A 705 -7.89 13.14 34.58
CA VAL A 705 -7.78 13.66 35.95
C VAL A 705 -6.43 13.29 36.57
N ASP A 706 -5.74 14.29 37.11
CA ASP A 706 -4.56 14.12 37.95
C ASP A 706 -4.98 13.81 39.40
N GLN A 707 -4.89 12.54 39.77
CA GLN A 707 -5.11 12.06 41.14
C GLN A 707 -3.82 12.01 41.97
N ARG A 708 -2.76 12.69 41.50
CA ARG A 708 -1.42 12.77 42.09
C ARG A 708 -0.71 11.42 42.16
N GLY A 709 -0.18 11.02 41.01
CA GLY A 709 0.63 9.80 40.87
C GLY A 709 -0.14 8.66 40.21
N GLU A 710 0.14 7.44 40.65
CA GLU A 710 -0.33 6.20 40.02
C GLU A 710 -1.85 6.03 40.02
N GLY A 711 -2.58 6.69 40.92
CA GLY A 711 -4.05 6.68 40.93
C GLY A 711 -4.68 7.24 39.65
N SER A 712 -3.94 8.07 38.90
CA SER A 712 -4.40 8.63 37.62
C SER A 712 -4.37 7.60 36.48
N LEU A 713 -3.62 6.51 36.63
CA LEU A 713 -3.37 5.51 35.60
C LEU A 713 -4.25 4.28 35.77
N VAL A 714 -4.58 3.63 34.66
CA VAL A 714 -5.18 2.29 34.69
C VAL A 714 -4.10 1.28 35.06
N ASN A 715 -4.22 0.71 36.26
CA ASN A 715 -3.26 -0.27 36.79
C ASN A 715 -3.85 -1.67 36.91
N ASN A 716 -5.18 -1.81 36.84
CA ASN A 716 -5.84 -3.11 36.87
C ASN A 716 -5.76 -3.76 35.47
N PRO A 717 -5.13 -4.95 35.33
CA PRO A 717 -5.02 -5.63 34.05
C PRO A 717 -6.39 -5.94 33.41
N SER A 718 -7.39 -6.34 34.21
CA SER A 718 -8.72 -6.66 33.69
C SER A 718 -9.38 -5.45 33.05
N ASP A 719 -9.31 -4.30 33.73
CA ASP A 719 -9.90 -3.06 33.23
C ASP A 719 -9.15 -2.57 31.98
N PHE A 720 -7.81 -2.65 31.98
CA PHE A 720 -6.99 -2.36 30.81
C PHE A 720 -7.38 -3.23 29.61
N TRP A 721 -7.50 -4.54 29.79
CA TRP A 721 -7.83 -5.47 28.69
C TRP A 721 -9.24 -5.26 28.16
N GLN A 722 -10.22 -5.01 29.03
CA GLN A 722 -11.57 -4.65 28.60
C GLN A 722 -11.57 -3.38 27.74
N ARG A 723 -10.83 -2.35 28.16
CA ARG A 723 -10.72 -1.08 27.41
C ARG A 723 -9.94 -1.25 26.10
N LEU A 724 -8.88 -2.06 26.08
CA LEU A 724 -8.12 -2.36 24.87
C LEU A 724 -8.95 -3.14 23.84
N SER A 725 -9.69 -4.16 24.26
CA SER A 725 -10.60 -4.91 23.38
C SER A 725 -11.71 -4.04 22.80
N ALA A 726 -12.22 -3.08 23.58
CA ALA A 726 -13.19 -2.10 23.08
C ALA A 726 -12.59 -1.12 22.05
N PHE A 727 -11.28 -0.90 22.07
CA PHE A 727 -10.58 -0.08 21.08
C PHE A 727 -10.25 -0.89 19.80
N LEU A 728 -9.74 -2.11 19.96
CA LEU A 728 -9.35 -3.02 18.87
C LEU A 728 -10.46 -4.02 18.54
N THR A 729 -11.66 -3.53 18.22
CA THR A 729 -12.84 -4.40 17.97
C THR A 729 -12.67 -5.36 16.79
N ALA A 730 -11.84 -5.01 15.82
CA ALA A 730 -11.52 -5.87 14.68
C ALA A 730 -10.51 -6.99 15.00
N ASP A 731 -9.81 -6.90 16.13
CA ASP A 731 -8.70 -7.79 16.50
C ASP A 731 -9.01 -8.65 17.74
N THR A 732 -10.27 -8.86 18.09
CA THR A 732 -10.66 -9.63 19.29
C THR A 732 -10.07 -11.05 19.31
N GLU A 733 -10.04 -11.73 18.16
CA GLU A 733 -9.40 -13.06 18.03
C GLU A 733 -7.91 -13.03 18.41
N LEU A 734 -7.19 -11.93 18.11
CA LEU A 734 -5.78 -11.78 18.50
C LEU A 734 -5.63 -11.65 20.02
N LEU A 735 -6.51 -10.87 20.66
CA LEU A 735 -6.47 -10.60 22.09
C LEU A 735 -6.89 -11.84 22.91
N ASP A 736 -7.83 -12.62 22.40
CA ASP A 736 -8.27 -13.88 23.01
C ASP A 736 -7.17 -14.94 23.02
N LEU A 737 -6.26 -14.90 22.05
CA LEU A 737 -5.10 -15.78 21.95
C LEU A 737 -3.89 -15.33 22.80
N CYS A 738 -3.97 -14.17 23.47
CA CYS A 738 -2.94 -13.71 24.41
C CYS A 738 -3.17 -14.31 25.79
N ASP A 739 -2.17 -15.02 26.31
CA ASP A 739 -2.21 -15.61 27.64
C ASP A 739 -2.05 -14.56 28.76
N PRO A 740 -2.26 -14.91 30.04
CA PRO A 740 -2.14 -13.96 31.14
C PRO A 740 -0.75 -13.28 31.27
N GLU A 741 0.33 -13.95 30.84
CA GLU A 741 1.69 -13.40 30.92
C GLU A 741 1.92 -12.34 29.83
N ASP A 742 1.52 -12.65 28.59
CA ASP A 742 1.48 -11.72 27.46
C ASP A 742 0.64 -10.49 27.82
N ARG A 743 -0.48 -10.72 28.51
CA ARG A 743 -1.41 -9.69 28.94
C ARG A 743 -0.77 -8.67 29.89
N LEU A 744 0.02 -9.14 30.85
CA LEU A 744 0.77 -8.29 31.77
C LEU A 744 1.94 -7.60 31.07
N ALA A 745 2.67 -8.33 30.20
CA ALA A 745 3.79 -7.79 29.44
C ALA A 745 3.39 -6.63 28.50
N LEU A 746 2.18 -6.70 27.93
CA LEU A 746 1.69 -5.70 26.99
C LEU A 746 1.15 -4.42 27.64
N MET A 747 0.65 -4.47 28.88
CA MET A 747 -0.09 -3.35 29.48
C MET A 747 0.66 -2.01 29.43
N ARG A 748 1.86 -1.95 30.02
CA ARG A 748 2.67 -0.72 30.03
C ARG A 748 3.18 -0.33 28.65
N ARG A 749 3.49 -1.30 27.80
CA ARG A 749 3.93 -1.05 26.42
C ARG A 749 2.84 -0.38 25.60
N ALA A 750 1.63 -0.92 25.66
CA ALA A 750 0.46 -0.37 25.00
C ALA A 750 0.10 1.02 25.53
N GLN A 751 0.18 1.26 26.84
CA GLN A 751 -0.07 2.57 27.43
C GLN A 751 0.96 3.62 26.97
N LEU A 752 2.26 3.30 26.99
CA LEU A 752 3.31 4.20 26.49
C LEU A 752 3.15 4.48 24.99
N LEU A 753 2.84 3.44 24.21
CA LEU A 753 2.58 3.58 22.79
C LEU A 753 1.36 4.47 22.51
N ALA A 754 0.26 4.24 23.23
CA ALA A 754 -0.95 5.05 23.16
C ALA A 754 -0.68 6.51 23.52
N PHE A 755 0.13 6.75 24.57
CA PHE A 755 0.55 8.08 24.99
C PHE A 755 1.27 8.81 23.85
N TRP A 756 2.30 8.19 23.27
CA TRP A 756 3.05 8.80 22.17
C TRP A 756 2.20 9.00 20.90
N LEU A 757 1.27 8.09 20.61
CA LEU A 757 0.32 8.27 19.50
C LEU A 757 -0.57 9.50 19.72
N ILE A 758 -1.16 9.65 20.91
CA ILE A 758 -2.10 10.74 21.21
C ILE A 758 -1.41 12.10 21.24
N TYR A 759 -0.24 12.15 21.88
CA TYR A 759 0.42 13.40 22.22
C TYR A 759 1.49 13.78 21.20
N HIS A 760 2.25 12.83 20.64
CA HIS A 760 3.38 13.14 19.75
C HIS A 760 3.04 12.96 18.27
N GLN A 761 2.00 12.18 17.92
CA GLN A 761 1.58 11.97 16.52
C GLN A 761 0.37 12.83 16.14
N SER A 762 0.64 14.00 15.55
CA SER A 762 -0.39 14.96 15.13
C SER A 762 -0.84 14.80 13.67
N ALA A 763 0.01 14.27 12.80
CA ALA A 763 -0.27 14.10 11.37
C ALA A 763 -0.37 12.61 10.98
N HIS A 764 -1.14 12.28 9.94
CA HIS A 764 -1.18 10.89 9.46
C HIS A 764 0.18 10.48 8.86
N THR A 765 0.66 9.30 9.23
CA THR A 765 1.83 8.64 8.66
C THR A 765 1.58 7.14 8.55
N ARG A 766 2.43 6.41 7.83
CA ARG A 766 2.41 4.94 7.84
C ARG A 766 2.97 4.43 9.18
N ALA A 767 2.45 3.31 9.69
CA ALA A 767 2.91 2.71 10.95
C ALA A 767 4.43 2.53 11.02
N LYS A 768 5.06 2.05 9.94
CA LYS A 768 6.53 1.91 9.83
C LYS A 768 7.27 3.25 10.01
N THR A 769 6.76 4.33 9.42
CA THR A 769 7.32 5.68 9.58
C THR A 769 7.18 6.15 11.02
N PHE A 770 6.02 5.91 11.63
CA PHE A 770 5.79 6.21 13.04
C PHE A 770 6.76 5.46 13.95
N PHE A 771 6.92 4.13 13.81
CA PHE A 771 7.86 3.36 14.64
C PHE A 771 9.32 3.79 14.44
N THR A 772 9.71 4.14 13.21
CA THR A 772 11.05 4.67 12.93
C THR A 772 11.29 5.99 13.66
N ASN A 773 10.34 6.93 13.56
CA ASN A 773 10.42 8.20 14.27
C ASN A 773 10.43 8.00 15.79
N LEU A 774 9.62 7.07 16.28
CA LEU A 774 9.55 6.74 17.70
C LEU A 774 10.90 6.25 18.22
N ARG A 775 11.57 5.34 17.51
CA ARG A 775 12.91 4.85 17.88
C ARG A 775 13.99 5.93 17.89
N ASN A 776 13.85 6.96 17.05
CA ASN A 776 14.81 8.04 16.95
C ASN A 776 14.58 9.12 18.03
N ASN A 777 13.34 9.31 18.46
CA ASN A 777 12.96 10.43 19.32
C ASN A 777 12.71 10.02 20.78
N GLU A 778 12.29 8.79 21.04
CA GLU A 778 11.90 8.33 22.37
C GLU A 778 12.89 7.30 22.94
N PRO A 779 13.59 7.59 24.06
CA PRO A 779 14.58 6.69 24.64
C PRO A 779 14.05 5.30 25.00
N LEU A 780 12.77 5.22 25.41
CA LEU A 780 12.12 3.97 25.79
C LEU A 780 11.57 3.16 24.60
N ALA A 781 11.57 3.73 23.38
CA ALA A 781 10.95 3.10 22.22
C ALA A 781 11.49 1.72 21.91
N ARG A 782 12.81 1.51 22.08
CA ARG A 782 13.42 0.19 21.84
C ARG A 782 12.83 -0.89 22.75
N PHE A 783 12.62 -0.58 24.03
CA PHE A 783 12.04 -1.51 25.01
C PHE A 783 10.52 -1.67 24.84
N VAL A 784 9.82 -0.59 24.49
CA VAL A 784 8.36 -0.63 24.25
C VAL A 784 8.01 -1.45 23.01
N LEU A 785 8.79 -1.30 21.93
CA LEU A 785 8.57 -2.02 20.67
C LEU A 785 9.23 -3.39 20.63
N SER A 786 10.06 -3.73 21.62
CA SER A 786 10.68 -5.05 21.77
C SER A 786 9.66 -6.05 22.28
N ALA A 787 9.52 -7.16 21.56
CA ALA A 787 8.65 -8.25 21.93
C ALA A 787 9.30 -9.21 22.93
N SER A 788 10.63 -9.20 23.08
CA SER A 788 11.39 -10.22 23.82
C SER A 788 11.61 -9.88 25.30
N ASP A 789 11.41 -8.61 25.69
CA ASP A 789 11.81 -8.10 26.99
C ASP A 789 10.76 -8.32 28.10
N ALA A 790 11.21 -8.33 29.36
CA ALA A 790 10.37 -8.38 30.56
C ALA A 790 9.35 -7.21 30.63
N THR A 791 8.40 -7.27 31.56
CA THR A 791 7.46 -6.17 31.82
C THR A 791 8.21 -4.85 32.08
N ILE A 792 7.71 -3.75 31.50
CA ILE A 792 8.28 -2.42 31.78
C ILE A 792 7.86 -2.03 33.20
N ALA A 793 8.85 -1.74 34.06
CA ALA A 793 8.60 -1.35 35.44
C ALA A 793 7.88 0.00 35.53
N ASP A 794 6.97 0.13 36.49
CA ASP A 794 6.18 1.35 36.70
C ASP A 794 7.05 2.57 37.00
N ALA A 795 8.18 2.38 37.71
CA ALA A 795 9.16 3.44 37.96
C ALA A 795 9.73 4.06 36.67
N VAL A 796 9.68 3.35 35.55
CA VAL A 796 10.15 3.81 34.23
C VAL A 796 8.99 4.35 33.38
N ALA A 797 7.83 3.69 33.41
CA ALA A 797 6.68 4.09 32.59
C ALA A 797 5.91 5.29 33.17
N SER A 798 5.66 5.32 34.47
CA SER A 798 4.83 6.33 35.14
C SER A 798 5.32 7.76 34.93
N PRO A 799 6.65 8.08 34.97
CA PRO A 799 7.12 9.43 34.68
C PRO A 799 6.73 9.97 33.29
N VAL A 800 6.66 9.09 32.28
CA VAL A 800 6.23 9.46 30.92
C VAL A 800 4.72 9.59 30.86
N LEU A 801 3.98 8.60 31.37
CA LEU A 801 2.51 8.60 31.33
C LEU A 801 1.90 9.76 32.13
N LEU A 802 2.57 10.22 33.19
CA LEU A 802 2.13 11.35 34.01
C LEU A 802 2.72 12.69 33.56
N SER A 803 3.52 12.73 32.48
CA SER A 803 4.27 13.93 32.08
C SER A 803 3.40 15.07 31.57
N ILE A 804 2.11 14.87 31.36
CA ILE A 804 1.15 15.93 30.99
C ILE A 804 0.60 16.67 32.21
N PHE A 805 0.78 16.11 33.42
CA PHE A 805 0.28 16.70 34.65
C PHE A 805 1.29 17.66 35.24
N CYS A 806 0.82 18.53 36.14
CA CYS A 806 1.68 19.50 36.79
C CYS A 806 2.64 18.81 37.77
N THR A 807 3.93 18.75 37.42
CA THR A 807 4.97 18.07 38.21
C THR A 807 5.60 18.97 39.28
N ASN A 808 5.62 20.28 39.05
CA ASN A 808 6.31 21.23 39.92
C ASN A 808 5.39 21.78 41.00
N ASN A 809 5.88 21.75 42.22
CA ASN A 809 5.40 22.67 43.23
C ASN A 809 5.88 24.11 42.89
N PRO A 810 5.06 25.13 43.15
CA PRO A 810 5.37 26.52 42.81
C PRO A 810 6.70 26.98 43.39
N ALA A 811 7.39 27.87 42.66
CA ALA A 811 8.77 28.29 42.94
C ALA A 811 9.01 28.88 44.35
N ASP A 812 7.96 29.40 44.98
CA ASP A 812 7.96 29.88 46.37
C ASP A 812 6.81 29.19 47.14
N HIS A 813 7.11 28.02 47.71
CA HIS A 813 6.15 27.22 48.48
C HIS A 813 5.44 28.00 49.60
N ALA A 814 6.17 28.88 50.29
CA ALA A 814 5.62 29.68 51.38
C ALA A 814 4.63 30.72 50.85
N PHE A 815 4.98 31.37 49.73
CA PHE A 815 4.07 32.30 49.07
C PHE A 815 2.86 31.59 48.47
N TYR A 816 3.03 30.44 47.81
CA TYR A 816 1.90 29.67 47.30
C TYR A 816 0.96 29.16 48.40
N ALA A 817 1.49 28.77 49.57
CA ALA A 817 0.66 28.33 50.68
C ALA A 817 -0.35 29.43 51.10
N ARG A 818 0.02 30.72 51.01
CA ARG A 818 -0.89 31.86 51.21
C ARG A 818 -2.00 31.96 50.15
N HIS A 819 -1.88 31.24 49.04
CA HIS A 819 -2.78 31.18 47.90
C HIS A 819 -3.45 29.80 47.75
N SER A 820 -3.38 28.96 48.79
CA SER A 820 -4.14 27.72 48.88
C SER A 820 -5.59 28.00 49.31
N GLY A 821 -6.55 27.26 48.76
CA GLY A 821 -7.99 27.45 49.01
C GLY A 821 -8.77 28.02 47.81
N PHE A 822 -9.81 28.80 48.10
CA PHE A 822 -10.65 29.45 47.10
C PHE A 822 -10.61 30.97 47.22
N ALA A 823 -10.59 31.63 46.07
CA ALA A 823 -10.72 33.08 46.00
C ALA A 823 -12.21 33.43 45.80
N PRO A 824 -12.82 34.25 46.68
CA PRO A 824 -14.23 34.63 46.55
C PRO A 824 -14.43 35.64 45.41
N PHE A 825 -15.65 35.66 44.86
CA PHE A 825 -16.11 36.74 44.01
C PHE A 825 -16.08 38.07 44.78
N VAL A 826 -15.61 39.13 44.13
CA VAL A 826 -15.64 40.51 44.64
C VAL A 826 -16.40 41.44 43.68
N THR A 827 -16.37 41.09 42.40
CA THR A 827 -17.12 41.74 41.33
C THR A 827 -18.07 40.72 40.69
N PRO A 828 -19.15 41.13 40.01
CA PRO A 828 -20.06 40.20 39.34
C PRO A 828 -19.38 39.27 38.31
N PHE A 829 -18.15 39.60 37.90
CA PHE A 829 -17.36 38.86 36.90
C PHE A 829 -16.16 38.10 37.48
N GLY A 830 -15.91 38.15 38.80
CA GLY A 830 -14.84 37.36 39.44
C GLY A 830 -14.17 38.03 40.64
N ASN A 831 -12.96 37.55 40.94
CA ASN A 831 -12.10 38.04 42.02
C ASN A 831 -11.73 39.52 41.87
N SER A 832 -11.19 40.08 42.96
CA SER A 832 -10.66 41.44 42.98
C SER A 832 -9.59 41.64 41.92
N VAL A 833 -9.62 42.81 41.28
CA VAL A 833 -8.57 43.30 40.39
C VAL A 833 -7.61 44.27 41.07
N LEU A 834 -7.87 44.66 42.32
CA LEU A 834 -7.05 45.60 43.09
C LEU A 834 -6.20 44.92 44.19
N ARG A 835 -6.62 43.75 44.70
CA ARG A 835 -5.88 42.99 45.71
C ARG A 835 -6.04 41.48 45.55
N CYS A 836 -5.16 40.73 46.20
CA CYS A 836 -5.27 39.28 46.28
C CYS A 836 -6.39 38.87 47.24
N CYS A 837 -7.42 38.15 46.75
CA CYS A 837 -8.57 37.72 47.57
C CYS A 837 -8.33 36.47 48.43
N PHE A 838 -7.15 35.85 48.37
CA PHE A 838 -6.88 34.72 49.26
C PHE A 838 -6.72 35.26 50.69
N PRO A 839 -7.46 34.71 51.68
CA PRO A 839 -7.48 35.24 53.04
C PRO A 839 -6.10 35.33 53.69
N ALA A 840 -5.20 34.41 53.37
CA ALA A 840 -3.82 34.39 53.89
C ALA A 840 -2.87 35.34 53.14
N CYS A 841 -3.30 35.91 52.00
CA CYS A 841 -2.52 36.87 51.22
C CYS A 841 -2.97 38.31 51.51
N GLY A 842 -4.11 38.74 50.95
CA GLY A 842 -4.65 40.10 51.14
C GLY A 842 -3.86 41.26 50.51
N ASP A 843 -2.67 41.00 49.95
CA ASP A 843 -1.78 42.01 49.39
C ASP A 843 -2.46 42.84 48.28
N TRP A 844 -2.30 44.16 48.32
CA TRP A 844 -2.75 45.08 47.27
C TRP A 844 -1.83 44.99 46.06
N PHE A 845 -2.38 44.90 44.85
CA PHE A 845 -1.60 45.02 43.62
C PHE A 845 -1.21 46.47 43.36
N ILE A 846 -2.09 47.40 43.71
CA ILE A 846 -1.87 48.85 43.70
C ILE A 846 -2.56 49.48 44.90
N ASP A 847 -1.98 50.52 45.48
CA ASP A 847 -2.61 51.27 46.57
C ASP A 847 -3.84 52.04 46.00
N PRO A 848 -5.05 51.88 46.56
CA PRO A 848 -6.24 52.62 46.13
C PRO A 848 -6.04 54.14 46.08
N LYS A 849 -5.18 54.69 46.93
CA LYS A 849 -4.87 56.13 46.96
C LYS A 849 -4.12 56.63 45.73
N GLN A 850 -3.53 55.72 44.95
CA GLN A 850 -2.82 56.02 43.71
C GLN A 850 -3.74 56.00 42.48
N LEU A 851 -5.00 55.61 42.65
CA LEU A 851 -5.98 55.50 41.57
C LEU A 851 -6.82 56.78 41.43
N PRO A 852 -7.24 57.15 40.21
CA PRO A 852 -8.17 58.26 40.01
C PRO A 852 -9.53 58.00 40.65
N ASP A 853 -10.29 59.07 40.87
CA ASP A 853 -11.68 58.97 41.33
C ASP A 853 -12.52 58.10 40.38
N VAL A 854 -13.56 57.46 40.91
CA VAL A 854 -14.47 56.62 40.14
C VAL A 854 -15.20 57.40 39.03
N ALA A 855 -15.44 58.69 39.24
CA ALA A 855 -16.08 59.57 38.24
C ALA A 855 -15.15 59.93 37.06
N GLU A 856 -13.83 59.76 37.19
CA GLU A 856 -12.86 60.15 36.18
C GLU A 856 -12.60 59.03 35.15
N THR A 857 -12.17 59.40 33.94
CA THR A 857 -11.75 58.42 32.92
C THR A 857 -10.31 57.99 33.16
N TRP A 858 -10.05 56.69 33.26
CA TRP A 858 -8.71 56.19 33.57
C TRP A 858 -7.83 56.11 32.32
N THR A 859 -6.56 56.47 32.45
CA THR A 859 -5.60 56.42 31.34
C THR A 859 -5.16 54.97 31.05
N LEU A 860 -4.76 54.69 29.80
CA LEU A 860 -4.22 53.38 29.42
C LEU A 860 -3.01 52.98 30.26
N ARG A 861 -2.17 53.94 30.64
CA ARG A 861 -0.99 53.71 31.49
C ARG A 861 -1.37 53.21 32.88
N GLN A 862 -2.34 53.85 33.53
CA GLN A 862 -2.81 53.44 34.86
C GLN A 862 -3.43 52.03 34.84
N LEU A 863 -4.23 51.75 33.82
CA LEU A 863 -4.79 50.41 33.63
C LEU A 863 -3.69 49.36 33.40
N ASP A 864 -2.61 49.73 32.71
CA ASP A 864 -1.49 48.82 32.47
C ASP A 864 -0.67 48.57 33.74
N GLU A 865 -0.44 49.59 34.57
CA GLU A 865 0.23 49.43 35.88
C GLU A 865 -0.52 48.43 36.78
N ILE A 866 -1.86 48.49 36.82
CA ILE A 866 -2.69 47.50 37.54
C ILE A 866 -2.51 46.10 36.94
N ARG A 867 -2.53 45.97 35.61
CA ARG A 867 -2.35 44.67 34.93
C ARG A 867 -1.01 44.07 35.26
N GLN A 868 0.07 44.85 35.16
CA GLN A 868 1.44 44.39 35.39
C GLN A 868 1.65 43.98 36.84
N ALA A 869 1.18 44.77 37.81
CA ALA A 869 1.32 44.44 39.23
C ALA A 869 0.53 43.18 39.60
N ARG A 870 -0.71 43.06 39.11
CA ARG A 870 -1.53 41.85 39.28
C ARG A 870 -0.89 40.65 38.59
N ALA A 871 -0.38 40.82 37.37
CA ALA A 871 0.29 39.76 36.63
C ALA A 871 1.51 39.23 37.40
N ALA A 872 2.39 40.13 37.86
CA ALA A 872 3.57 39.78 38.64
C ALA A 872 3.21 38.97 39.90
N HIS A 873 2.16 39.37 40.62
CA HIS A 873 1.68 38.65 41.80
C HIS A 873 1.16 37.25 41.46
N LEU A 874 0.31 37.12 40.44
CA LEU A 874 -0.29 35.84 40.05
C LEU A 874 0.75 34.88 39.44
N ILE A 875 1.72 35.40 38.69
CA ILE A 875 2.86 34.63 38.17
C ILE A 875 3.65 34.06 39.35
N LYS A 876 3.96 34.87 40.35
CA LYS A 876 4.67 34.42 41.55
C LYS A 876 3.86 33.39 42.34
N ALA A 877 2.55 33.59 42.45
CA ALA A 877 1.68 32.70 43.21
C ALA A 877 1.51 31.34 42.52
N PHE A 878 1.17 31.32 41.24
CA PHE A 878 0.64 30.11 40.59
C PHE A 878 1.55 29.50 39.53
N GLY A 879 2.59 30.21 39.09
CA GLY A 879 3.54 29.74 38.10
C GLY A 879 4.27 28.48 38.55
N THR A 880 4.29 27.47 37.67
CA THR A 880 4.96 26.17 37.90
C THR A 880 6.30 26.10 37.19
N ASP A 881 6.53 26.99 36.23
CA ASP A 881 7.80 27.17 35.53
C ASP A 881 7.97 28.61 35.00
N ALA A 882 9.14 28.90 34.41
CA ALA A 882 9.47 30.21 33.87
C ALA A 882 8.69 30.61 32.61
N ARG A 883 8.06 29.65 31.90
CA ARG A 883 7.30 29.93 30.67
C ARG A 883 6.04 30.73 31.01
N PHE A 884 5.41 30.43 32.14
CA PHE A 884 4.24 31.19 32.59
C PHE A 884 4.56 32.69 32.73
N ALA A 885 5.70 33.03 33.33
CA ALA A 885 6.13 34.43 33.46
C ALA A 885 6.36 35.11 32.11
N LYS A 886 6.82 34.35 31.09
CA LYS A 886 7.13 34.86 29.75
C LYS A 886 5.88 35.04 28.88
N GLU A 887 4.92 34.13 28.98
CA GLU A 887 3.76 34.05 28.08
C GLU A 887 2.50 34.69 28.68
N ALA A 888 2.33 34.64 30.00
CA ALA A 888 1.13 35.13 30.68
C ALA A 888 1.25 36.61 31.06
N GLN A 889 1.24 37.51 30.07
CA GLN A 889 1.35 38.97 30.28
C GLN A 889 0.34 39.56 31.28
N THR A 890 -0.76 38.86 31.56
CA THR A 890 -1.84 39.31 32.47
C THR A 890 -1.92 38.51 33.78
N GLY A 891 -1.04 37.52 33.98
CA GLY A 891 -1.11 36.54 35.07
C GLY A 891 -2.33 35.61 35.03
N MET A 892 -3.14 35.69 33.97
CA MET A 892 -4.25 34.78 33.72
C MET A 892 -3.71 33.44 33.17
N PRO A 893 -4.39 32.31 33.44
CA PRO A 893 -3.91 31.02 33.00
C PRO A 893 -3.90 30.94 31.45
N ILE A 894 -2.78 30.43 30.94
CA ILE A 894 -2.57 30.20 29.50
C ILE A 894 -3.21 28.87 29.07
N PRO A 895 -3.52 28.70 27.78
CA PRO A 895 -3.99 27.42 27.27
C PRO A 895 -2.99 26.30 27.58
N ALA A 896 -3.46 25.20 28.15
CA ALA A 896 -2.72 23.97 28.31
C ALA A 896 -2.60 23.29 26.94
N GLU A 897 -1.36 23.12 26.49
CA GLU A 897 -1.04 22.32 25.31
C GLU A 897 -0.97 20.85 25.73
N GLY A 898 -1.59 19.95 24.96
CA GLY A 898 -1.78 18.57 25.40
C GLY A 898 -0.49 17.79 25.68
N THR A 899 0.66 18.23 25.15
CA THR A 899 1.96 17.56 25.28
C THR A 899 2.81 18.05 26.43
N ILE A 900 2.40 19.13 27.11
CA ILE A 900 3.24 19.84 28.06
C ILE A 900 2.45 20.08 29.35
N PRO A 901 3.06 19.88 30.53
CA PRO A 901 2.46 20.28 31.80
C PRO A 901 1.92 21.71 31.78
N PRO A 902 0.76 21.96 32.44
CA PRO A 902 0.27 23.30 32.66
C PRO A 902 1.33 24.17 33.34
N ALA A 903 1.60 25.34 32.76
CA ALA A 903 2.55 26.30 33.33
C ALA A 903 2.00 27.02 34.59
N SER A 904 0.75 26.74 34.98
CA SER A 904 0.12 27.35 36.14
C SER A 904 -0.89 26.43 36.83
N THR A 905 -0.96 26.51 38.16
CA THR A 905 -1.84 25.68 39.01
C THR A 905 -3.28 26.19 39.16
N HIS A 906 -3.60 27.40 38.67
CA HIS A 906 -4.96 27.96 38.69
C HIS A 906 -5.67 27.82 37.35
N VAL A 907 -6.99 27.84 37.40
CA VAL A 907 -7.90 27.74 36.24
C VAL A 907 -8.82 28.96 36.18
N ASN A 908 -9.49 29.15 35.04
CA ASN A 908 -10.45 30.24 34.82
C ASN A 908 -11.83 29.99 35.47
N LEU A 909 -11.86 29.57 36.73
CA LEU A 909 -13.07 29.14 37.42
C LEU A 909 -14.18 30.20 37.43
N HIS A 910 -13.88 31.43 37.87
CA HIS A 910 -14.88 32.48 38.07
C HIS A 910 -15.60 32.88 36.79
N ILE A 911 -14.87 33.06 35.69
CA ILE A 911 -15.49 33.43 34.43
C ILE A 911 -16.29 32.26 33.84
N SER A 912 -15.88 31.02 34.08
CA SER A 912 -16.66 29.82 33.69
C SER A 912 -17.98 29.74 34.46
N ILE A 913 -17.99 30.01 35.77
CA ILE A 913 -19.23 30.12 36.57
C ILE A 913 -20.18 31.14 35.97
N VAL A 914 -19.68 32.35 35.67
CA VAL A 914 -20.49 33.43 35.08
C VAL A 914 -21.07 33.01 33.73
N ARG A 915 -20.26 32.38 32.86
CA ARG A 915 -20.74 31.95 31.54
C ARG A 915 -21.82 30.89 31.62
N VAL A 916 -21.67 29.88 32.49
CA VAL A 916 -22.69 28.84 32.69
C VAL A 916 -23.95 29.46 33.27
N TRP A 917 -23.82 30.33 34.27
CA TRP A 917 -24.93 31.10 34.82
C TRP A 917 -25.71 31.82 33.72
N CYS A 918 -25.02 32.59 32.85
CA CYS A 918 -25.65 33.30 31.74
C CYS A 918 -26.36 32.38 30.73
N ARG A 919 -25.88 31.14 30.55
CA ARG A 919 -26.51 30.15 29.65
C ARG A 919 -27.76 29.51 30.25
N TRP A 920 -27.85 29.44 31.58
CA TRP A 920 -29.00 28.86 32.26
C TRP A 920 -30.24 29.75 32.17
N GLU A 921 -31.40 29.13 32.01
CA GLU A 921 -32.70 29.79 32.08
C GLU A 921 -33.02 30.21 33.52
N LEU A 922 -33.94 31.17 33.66
CA LEU A 922 -34.32 31.78 34.94
C LEU A 922 -34.75 30.72 35.98
N GLU A 923 -35.57 29.74 35.60
CA GLU A 923 -36.04 28.70 36.52
C GLU A 923 -34.91 27.79 37.05
N LYS A 924 -33.92 27.47 36.20
CA LYS A 924 -32.74 26.70 36.63
C LYS A 924 -31.83 27.52 37.54
N ARG A 925 -31.70 28.82 37.30
CA ARG A 925 -30.96 29.73 38.19
C ARG A 925 -31.64 29.87 39.54
N LYS A 926 -32.99 29.94 39.55
CA LYS A 926 -33.80 30.05 40.75
C LYS A 926 -33.64 28.82 41.65
N THR A 927 -33.86 27.63 41.08
CA THR A 927 -33.67 26.35 41.81
C THR A 927 -32.26 26.21 42.38
N LEU A 928 -31.24 26.64 41.62
CA LEU A 928 -29.86 26.69 42.11
C LEU A 928 -29.66 27.71 43.25
N ALA A 929 -30.23 28.91 43.14
CA ALA A 929 -30.15 29.95 44.16
C ALA A 929 -30.88 29.58 45.46
N ASP A 930 -31.97 28.81 45.35
CA ASP A 930 -32.73 28.26 46.46
C ASP A 930 -31.98 27.12 47.20
N GLY A 931 -30.83 26.69 46.69
CA GLY A 931 -29.95 25.70 47.32
C GLY A 931 -30.29 24.25 47.00
N ASP A 932 -30.99 23.98 45.89
CA ASP A 932 -31.28 22.62 45.44
C ASP A 932 -29.99 21.83 45.13
N SER A 933 -29.88 20.63 45.71
CA SER A 933 -28.65 19.82 45.63
C SER A 933 -28.42 19.23 44.23
N ASP A 934 -29.50 18.90 43.50
CA ASP A 934 -29.40 18.31 42.17
C ASP A 934 -29.05 19.39 41.13
N ALA A 935 -29.66 20.57 41.26
CA ALA A 935 -29.31 21.76 40.48
C ALA A 935 -27.85 22.16 40.73
N LEU A 936 -27.38 22.13 41.99
CA LEU A 936 -25.98 22.40 42.33
C LEU A 936 -25.01 21.40 41.70
N ALA A 937 -25.34 20.11 41.74
CA ALA A 937 -24.53 19.07 41.13
C ALA A 937 -24.46 19.25 39.60
N ALA A 938 -25.59 19.49 38.94
CA ALA A 938 -25.65 19.74 37.50
C ALA A 938 -24.87 21.00 37.10
N PHE A 939 -25.00 22.09 37.86
CA PHE A 939 -24.26 23.34 37.62
C PHE A 939 -22.76 23.13 37.74
N ALA A 940 -22.31 22.42 38.79
CA ALA A 940 -20.89 22.15 39.00
C ALA A 940 -20.28 21.32 37.85
N VAL A 941 -21.02 20.36 37.30
CA VAL A 941 -20.62 19.57 36.13
C VAL A 941 -20.48 20.46 34.88
N GLU A 942 -21.47 21.31 34.59
CA GLU A 942 -21.41 22.21 33.43
C GLU A 942 -20.28 23.24 33.54
N VAL A 943 -19.99 23.73 34.76
CA VAL A 943 -18.85 24.64 35.00
C VAL A 943 -17.53 23.92 34.82
N ARG A 944 -17.39 22.69 35.31
CA ARG A 944 -16.20 21.86 35.08
C ARG A 944 -15.96 21.66 33.58
N GLU A 945 -17.01 21.38 32.82
CA GLU A 945 -16.94 21.26 31.36
C GLU A 945 -16.53 22.57 30.69
N GLU A 946 -17.11 23.72 31.08
CA GLU A 946 -16.72 25.04 30.56
C GLU A 946 -15.24 25.37 30.86
N VAL A 947 -14.75 25.02 32.06
CA VAL A 947 -13.32 25.16 32.41
C VAL A 947 -12.45 24.31 31.47
N CYS A 948 -12.86 23.07 31.20
CA CYS A 948 -12.13 22.15 30.33
C CYS A 948 -12.18 22.57 28.85
N VAL A 949 -13.29 23.10 28.35
CA VAL A 949 -13.41 23.64 26.98
C VAL A 949 -12.45 24.80 26.76
N GLY A 950 -12.31 25.67 27.77
CA GLY A 950 -11.35 26.77 27.73
C GLY A 950 -9.89 26.32 27.72
N ARG A 951 -9.61 25.08 28.16
CA ARG A 951 -8.26 24.48 28.32
C ARG A 951 -7.25 25.44 28.96
N ARG A 952 -7.63 26.31 29.89
CA ARG A 952 -6.72 27.34 30.44
C ARG A 952 -6.31 27.01 31.86
N GLY A 953 -5.01 26.78 32.05
CA GLY A 953 -4.41 26.41 33.33
C GLY A 953 -4.47 24.93 33.62
N ASP A 954 -4.39 24.55 34.89
CA ASP A 954 -4.42 23.15 35.33
C ASP A 954 -5.85 22.56 35.31
N VAL A 955 -6.32 22.29 34.10
CA VAL A 955 -7.63 21.65 33.83
C VAL A 955 -7.66 20.15 34.16
N TYR A 956 -6.51 19.55 34.44
CA TYR A 956 -6.37 18.14 34.81
C TYR A 956 -6.63 17.90 36.30
N ARG A 957 -6.59 18.95 37.11
CA ARG A 957 -6.78 18.88 38.57
C ARG A 957 -8.05 18.13 38.98
N ASP A 958 -7.94 17.25 39.97
CA ASP A 958 -9.10 16.63 40.63
C ASP A 958 -9.91 17.64 41.47
N GLY A 959 -11.19 17.35 41.70
CA GLY A 959 -12.05 18.14 42.59
C GLY A 959 -12.45 19.52 42.04
N LEU A 960 -12.46 19.74 40.71
CA LEU A 960 -12.93 21.00 40.13
C LEU A 960 -14.36 21.34 40.55
N GLU A 961 -15.25 20.34 40.63
CA GLU A 961 -16.63 20.53 41.09
C GLU A 961 -16.71 21.01 42.53
N ASP A 962 -15.89 20.47 43.43
CA ASP A 962 -15.85 20.90 44.84
C ASP A 962 -15.41 22.37 44.95
N ARG A 963 -14.51 22.82 44.06
CA ARG A 963 -14.13 24.24 43.99
C ARG A 963 -15.26 25.12 43.48
N VAL A 964 -16.08 24.64 42.54
CA VAL A 964 -17.30 25.37 42.11
C VAL A 964 -18.22 25.53 43.31
N ARG A 965 -18.52 24.43 44.02
CA ARG A 965 -19.38 24.43 45.21
C ARG A 965 -18.87 25.40 46.29
N ALA A 966 -17.56 25.43 46.53
CA ALA A 966 -16.96 26.32 47.52
C ALA A 966 -17.02 27.82 47.16
N VAL A 967 -16.95 28.17 45.87
CA VAL A 967 -16.93 29.56 45.41
C VAL A 967 -18.35 30.13 45.24
N LEU A 968 -19.33 29.27 44.94
CA LEU A 968 -20.69 29.66 44.57
C LEU A 968 -21.41 30.58 45.60
N PRO A 969 -21.27 30.39 46.93
CA PRO A 969 -21.89 31.30 47.89
C PRO A 969 -21.43 32.75 47.72
N SER A 970 -20.13 32.98 47.49
CA SER A 970 -19.60 34.33 47.24
C SER A 970 -20.08 34.93 45.92
N PHE A 971 -20.37 34.09 44.93
CA PHE A 971 -20.94 34.54 43.66
C PHE A 971 -22.34 35.11 43.89
N PHE A 972 -23.22 34.37 44.58
CA PHE A 972 -24.58 34.85 44.89
C PHE A 972 -24.58 36.11 45.76
N GLU A 973 -23.69 36.19 46.75
CA GLU A 973 -23.53 37.40 47.57
C GLU A 973 -23.26 38.64 46.70
N VAL A 974 -22.32 38.53 45.75
CA VAL A 974 -21.97 39.65 44.88
C VAL A 974 -23.07 40.00 43.88
N LEU A 975 -23.81 39.01 43.36
CA LEU A 975 -24.98 39.28 42.52
C LEU A 975 -26.07 40.03 43.28
N GLY A 976 -26.33 39.65 44.53
CA GLY A 976 -27.27 40.33 45.41
C GLY A 976 -26.86 41.78 45.72
N VAL A 977 -25.56 42.01 45.96
CA VAL A 977 -25.02 43.37 46.08
C VAL A 977 -25.21 44.15 44.78
N ALA A 978 -25.09 43.50 43.63
CA ALA A 978 -25.21 44.18 42.35
C ALA A 978 -26.63 44.62 42.02
N LEU A 979 -27.63 43.76 42.27
CA LEU A 979 -29.04 44.13 42.14
C LEU A 979 -29.39 45.31 43.05
N LYS A 980 -28.90 45.31 44.30
CA LYS A 980 -29.10 46.44 45.24
C LYS A 980 -28.53 47.76 44.72
N ARG A 981 -27.35 47.72 44.06
CA ARG A 981 -26.75 48.93 43.45
C ARG A 981 -27.53 49.42 42.23
N GLU A 982 -28.23 48.54 41.53
CA GLU A 982 -29.15 48.88 40.45
C GLU A 982 -30.53 49.37 40.97
N GLY A 983 -30.74 49.40 42.29
CA GLY A 983 -32.02 49.74 42.90
C GLY A 983 -33.10 48.67 42.73
N ARG A 984 -32.70 47.41 42.51
CA ARG A 984 -33.59 46.26 42.31
C ARG A 984 -33.62 45.37 43.56
N GLU A 985 -34.81 44.90 43.93
CA GLU A 985 -35.04 43.97 45.05
C GLU A 985 -35.30 42.51 44.58
N ASP A 986 -35.02 42.22 43.31
CA ASP A 986 -35.21 40.89 42.74
C ASP A 986 -34.26 39.84 43.39
N GLY A 987 -34.60 38.56 43.24
CA GLY A 987 -33.69 37.46 43.57
C GLY A 987 -32.47 37.42 42.65
N VAL A 988 -31.38 36.81 43.11
CA VAL A 988 -30.09 36.79 42.38
C VAL A 988 -30.20 36.15 40.99
N GLU A 989 -31.15 35.23 40.79
CA GLU A 989 -31.50 34.58 39.52
C GLU A 989 -31.85 35.58 38.40
N ALA A 990 -32.39 36.74 38.77
CA ALA A 990 -32.80 37.81 37.85
C ALA A 990 -31.63 38.72 37.41
N PHE A 991 -30.43 38.52 37.94
CA PHE A 991 -29.25 39.27 37.52
C PHE A 991 -28.78 38.84 36.13
N VAL A 992 -28.59 39.83 35.25
CA VAL A 992 -28.15 39.63 33.87
C VAL A 992 -26.81 40.31 33.66
N HIS A 993 -25.78 39.52 33.36
CA HIS A 993 -24.44 40.06 33.08
C HIS A 993 -24.39 40.78 31.73
N SER A 994 -23.84 42.00 31.72
CA SER A 994 -23.38 42.67 30.49
C SER A 994 -21.88 42.44 30.32
N PHE A 995 -21.47 41.62 29.36
CA PHE A 995 -20.05 41.31 29.15
C PHE A 995 -19.20 42.54 28.76
N ASP A 996 -19.80 43.63 28.29
CA ASP A 996 -19.11 44.91 28.09
C ASP A 996 -18.64 45.55 29.40
N ALA A 997 -19.30 45.22 30.52
CA ALA A 997 -18.90 45.61 31.86
C ALA A 997 -17.73 44.78 32.40
N ASN A 998 -17.33 43.68 31.73
CA ASN A 998 -16.20 42.82 32.09
C ASN A 998 -14.83 43.44 31.71
N LYS A 999 -14.67 44.76 31.89
CA LYS A 999 -13.43 45.49 31.64
C LYS A 999 -12.71 45.76 32.96
N LEU A 1000 -11.38 45.83 32.92
CA LEU A 1000 -10.55 46.06 34.11
C LEU A 1000 -10.96 47.34 34.86
N GLU A 1001 -11.15 48.44 34.12
CA GLU A 1001 -11.56 49.74 34.68
C GLU A 1001 -12.89 49.62 35.44
N ASN A 1002 -13.90 49.01 34.82
CA ASN A 1002 -15.22 48.84 35.42
C ASN A 1002 -15.17 48.00 36.69
N LYS A 1003 -14.36 46.93 36.71
CA LYS A 1003 -14.14 46.12 37.92
C LYS A 1003 -13.42 46.87 39.02
N ALA A 1004 -12.39 47.64 38.68
CA ALA A 1004 -11.67 48.45 39.67
C ALA A 1004 -12.58 49.53 40.28
N LYS A 1005 -13.35 50.24 39.43
CA LYS A 1005 -14.35 51.22 39.87
C LYS A 1005 -15.45 50.60 40.74
N TRP A 1006 -15.92 49.41 40.39
CA TRP A 1006 -16.89 48.64 41.19
C TRP A 1006 -16.40 48.40 42.62
N GLU A 1007 -15.13 48.02 42.76
CA GLU A 1007 -14.49 47.75 44.05
C GLU A 1007 -14.31 49.03 44.87
N LEU A 1008 -13.88 50.12 44.25
CA LEU A 1008 -13.71 51.43 44.90
C LEU A 1008 -15.04 52.00 45.40
N GLN A 1009 -16.12 51.90 44.61
CA GLN A 1009 -17.48 52.28 45.05
C GLN A 1009 -17.98 51.42 46.22
N GLY A 1010 -17.54 50.15 46.27
CA GLY A 1010 -17.87 49.28 47.41
C GLY A 1010 -17.10 49.62 48.68
N ALA A 1011 -15.87 50.13 48.54
CA ALA A 1011 -15.06 50.57 49.66
C ALA A 1011 -15.60 51.88 50.28
N SER A 1012 -16.03 52.85 49.46
CA SER A 1012 -16.63 54.09 49.94
C SER A 1012 -17.95 53.85 50.70
N ILE A 1013 -18.76 52.89 50.24
CA ILE A 1013 -20.00 52.49 50.94
C ILE A 1013 -19.68 51.75 52.25
N ARG A 1014 -18.56 51.02 52.37
CA ARG A 1014 -18.18 50.34 53.62
C ARG A 1014 -17.65 51.29 54.70
N GLU A 1015 -17.07 52.43 54.33
CA GLU A 1015 -16.70 53.47 55.30
C GLU A 1015 -17.94 54.13 55.93
N ASP A 1016 -19.04 54.28 55.18
CA ASP A 1016 -20.30 54.80 55.74
C ASP A 1016 -21.01 53.80 56.69
N TRP A 1017 -20.78 52.49 56.56
CA TRP A 1017 -21.39 51.47 57.44
C TRP A 1017 -20.61 51.21 58.74
N VAL A 1018 -19.38 51.73 58.88
CA VAL A 1018 -18.62 51.72 60.14
C VAL A 1018 -18.87 53.00 60.95
N THR A 1019 -19.67 53.93 60.40
CA THR A 1019 -20.07 55.19 61.05
C THR A 1019 -21.59 55.33 61.26
N LEU A 1020 -22.29 54.20 61.36
CA LEU A 1020 -23.65 54.02 61.90
C LEU A 1020 -23.60 52.87 62.92
#